data_AF-A0A940CFE2-F1
#
_entry.id   AF-A0A940CFE2-F1
#
_cell.length_a   1.000
_cell.length_b   1.000
_cell.length_c   1.000
_cell.angle_alpha   90.00
_cell.angle_beta   90.00
_cell.angle_gamma   90.00
#
_symmetry.space_group_name_H-M   'P 1'
#
loop_
_entity.id
_entity.type
_entity.pdbx_description
1 polymer ?
#
loop_
_entity_poly.entity_id
_entity_poly.type
_entity_poly.pdbx_seq_one_letter_code
_entity_poly.pdbx_strand_id
1 'polypeptide(L)'
;MNKKQETGSKKAGRRPGRGRRRFWLLGLLGVPLAIAAASGTSEVYARSSAAAYNTGGSATWLDGIDPGTGSLGMRLNVTEEIIGFMYEMRTVGLDECGARLSIYRWDKDFATTTGAEPIATKFIEKIKNNSTCQLMFADDPQPAGEYLFLVHETYGNVGCHCITWEDYEDRYGLCYENGMENKLNLKLSIAFSGEKPENPFKPCYPQSYDEYYSPPKEYVIPEDSLIYTHEVLPDTWVFTDGLGRESLTYKDVGPVREDRTVAMFYWTWNISGGSPAANAQAAIDQYPEAQNDYSHPVWQPGARYFWDEPIYGYYLSNDEWVIRRQGELLANAGVDAVFTDNTNSIRTYREQYLAVYEAWTKAMADGVKTPKVSFMLPFNGTANAYIQMRSLFNNIYSKELYQPLWFYWDGKPMLMAQVWGIDPSGDVERNMLDYFTIRKNLPYYLIEDKMEYGAWGWLSMYPQAIYYKNAEDEKKGRPEQITVGVAQNHNYVTHKLTAMNGENVAGRSYTSDLSHIDDPDGRLWGYNFEEQFEYALKVDPKVIFITGWNEWNVGREQEWQGVKNAFPDEFDAEFSRDLEPSRGVLKDNYYYQLVNFVRRYKGAHPIPRPGNEKTITLGAGEAQWDSVEPYYAAYIGNTGDRDALGYGNVNYTEFSGRNDIIGAKISRDSEFLYFHVECYDNITPYTDKLWMNLLIDCDAGENGWNTFNYVVNKSAASASTVVLERFTGSGYDSEKVADCEYEVDGRFMTVKIRKADLGIDGDKFTVNFAWTDNVHDVDDKGTQTADGKYVYNTFSGDIMEFYVSGDVAPGGRFKFCYDTTGTLATGEPASKNRLALQIGAIAGAAAVGIGAVAAAAIIKKKRSKSV
;
A
#
# COMPACT_ATOMS: atom_id res chain seq x y z
N MET A 1 -77.73 3.55 -1.92
CA MET A 1 -78.27 3.85 -0.58
C MET A 1 -77.54 5.08 -0.03
N ASN A 2 -78.29 6.18 0.10
CA ASN A 2 -78.16 7.35 1.00
C ASN A 2 -76.80 7.97 1.40
N LYS A 3 -76.52 9.13 0.78
CA LYS A 3 -76.30 10.49 1.34
C LYS A 3 -75.42 10.71 2.60
N LYS A 4 -74.40 11.57 2.46
CA LYS A 4 -74.44 13.00 2.90
C LYS A 4 -73.29 13.89 2.35
N GLN A 5 -73.69 14.83 1.46
CA GLN A 5 -73.45 16.29 1.40
C GLN A 5 -72.79 16.99 2.62
N GLU A 6 -72.08 18.13 2.57
CA GLU A 6 -72.22 19.41 1.82
C GLU A 6 -70.90 20.25 1.94
N THR A 7 -70.30 20.80 0.87
CA THR A 7 -70.33 22.19 0.30
C THR A 7 -69.74 23.37 1.08
N GLY A 8 -68.92 24.17 0.39
CA GLY A 8 -68.66 25.58 0.71
C GLY A 8 -67.74 26.27 -0.31
N SER A 9 -68.28 27.20 -1.12
CA SER A 9 -67.54 28.13 -1.98
C SER A 9 -67.84 29.59 -1.58
N LYS A 10 -66.89 30.50 -1.88
CA LYS A 10 -67.03 31.91 -2.34
C LYS A 10 -66.08 32.88 -1.62
N LYS A 11 -65.31 33.65 -2.40
CA LYS A 11 -65.69 35.02 -2.79
C LYS A 11 -64.76 35.64 -3.83
N ALA A 12 -65.38 36.47 -4.67
CA ALA A 12 -64.80 37.31 -5.70
C ALA A 12 -65.01 38.80 -5.36
N GLY A 13 -64.27 39.67 -6.06
CA GLY A 13 -64.56 41.11 -6.24
C GLY A 13 -63.27 41.96 -6.15
N ARG A 14 -62.95 42.91 -7.03
CA ARG A 14 -63.74 43.68 -7.99
C ARG A 14 -62.82 44.34 -9.05
N ARG A 15 -63.37 44.45 -10.26
CA ARG A 15 -63.05 45.38 -11.38
C ARG A 15 -63.23 46.86 -10.95
N PRO A 16 -62.83 47.92 -11.72
CA PRO A 16 -63.21 48.11 -13.12
C PRO A 16 -62.29 48.95 -14.04
N GLY A 17 -62.60 48.97 -15.34
CA GLY A 17 -62.09 50.00 -16.26
C GLY A 17 -62.24 49.72 -17.75
N ARG A 18 -63.49 49.76 -18.26
CA ARG A 18 -63.84 49.72 -19.69
C ARG A 18 -63.44 51.03 -20.39
N GLY A 19 -63.25 51.00 -21.72
CA GLY A 19 -63.31 52.27 -22.47
C GLY A 19 -63.27 52.32 -23.99
N ARG A 20 -64.10 51.53 -24.69
CA ARG A 20 -64.80 51.88 -25.98
C ARG A 20 -63.97 52.04 -27.27
N ARG A 21 -64.49 51.89 -28.50
CA ARG A 21 -65.65 51.32 -29.27
C ARG A 21 -65.43 51.90 -30.70
N ARG A 22 -65.72 51.27 -31.84
CA ARG A 22 -67.05 50.96 -32.40
C ARG A 22 -66.93 50.10 -33.68
N PHE A 23 -67.73 49.03 -33.75
CA PHE A 23 -68.80 48.70 -34.73
C PHE A 23 -68.62 49.03 -36.24
N TRP A 24 -69.00 48.16 -37.20
CA TRP A 24 -70.34 47.53 -37.34
C TRP A 24 -70.42 46.29 -38.29
N LEU A 25 -71.44 45.44 -38.00
CA LEU A 25 -72.33 44.60 -38.85
C LEU A 25 -71.92 43.21 -39.45
N LEU A 26 -72.49 42.16 -38.81
CA LEU A 26 -73.39 41.08 -39.33
C LEU A 26 -72.89 39.94 -40.26
N GLY A 27 -73.20 38.68 -39.88
CA GLY A 27 -73.53 37.60 -40.84
C GLY A 27 -73.05 36.17 -40.53
N LEU A 28 -73.94 35.35 -39.95
CA LEU A 28 -74.23 33.90 -40.13
C LEU A 28 -73.18 32.87 -40.66
N LEU A 29 -73.09 31.76 -39.89
CA LEU A 29 -72.99 30.32 -40.24
C LEU A 29 -72.11 29.83 -41.42
N GLY A 30 -71.17 28.93 -41.09
CA GLY A 30 -70.60 27.96 -42.05
C GLY A 30 -69.24 27.37 -41.65
N VAL A 31 -69.21 26.10 -41.24
CA VAL A 31 -68.03 25.19 -41.26
C VAL A 31 -67.89 24.70 -42.73
N PRO A 32 -66.69 24.56 -43.37
CA PRO A 32 -65.69 23.58 -42.93
C PRO A 32 -64.18 23.86 -43.16
N LEU A 33 -63.42 23.09 -42.39
CA LEU A 33 -62.10 22.48 -42.62
C LEU A 33 -60.89 23.30 -43.13
N ALA A 34 -59.88 23.26 -42.25
CA ALA A 34 -58.50 22.83 -42.48
C ALA A 34 -57.44 23.84 -42.99
N ILE A 35 -56.62 24.22 -42.00
CA ILE A 35 -55.14 24.33 -41.99
C ILE A 35 -54.50 25.44 -42.84
N ALA A 36 -54.03 26.49 -42.16
CA ALA A 36 -52.59 26.79 -41.99
C ALA A 36 -52.38 28.00 -41.07
N ALA A 37 -51.36 27.90 -40.19
CA ALA A 37 -50.53 28.98 -39.61
C ALA A 37 -51.25 30.08 -38.76
N ALA A 38 -50.73 30.63 -37.68
CA ALA A 38 -49.51 30.53 -36.87
C ALA A 38 -49.93 31.09 -35.48
N SER A 39 -49.30 30.77 -34.35
CA SER A 39 -48.03 31.38 -33.95
C SER A 39 -47.78 31.01 -32.49
N GLY A 40 -46.53 30.68 -32.19
CA GLY A 40 -46.02 30.38 -30.84
C GLY A 40 -44.51 30.23 -30.93
N THR A 41 -43.85 31.39 -30.98
CA THR A 41 -42.40 31.65 -30.84
C THR A 41 -41.48 30.43 -30.74
N SER A 42 -40.84 30.08 -31.86
CA SER A 42 -39.63 29.26 -31.88
C SER A 42 -38.42 30.15 -31.60
N GLU A 43 -37.77 30.00 -30.45
CA GLU A 43 -36.37 30.46 -30.33
C GLU A 43 -35.53 29.62 -31.30
N VAL A 44 -34.94 30.28 -32.30
CA VAL A 44 -34.10 29.62 -33.31
C VAL A 44 -32.67 29.66 -32.78
N TYR A 45 -32.22 28.58 -32.14
CA TYR A 45 -30.82 28.40 -31.79
C TYR A 45 -30.04 27.97 -33.02
N ALA A 46 -28.89 28.59 -33.27
CA ALA A 46 -27.96 28.08 -34.26
C ALA A 46 -27.24 26.83 -33.75
N ARG A 47 -27.04 25.86 -34.64
CA ARG A 47 -26.47 24.55 -34.30
C ARG A 47 -25.22 24.25 -35.12
N SER A 48 -24.23 23.66 -34.45
CA SER A 48 -23.08 23.06 -35.13
C SER A 48 -22.72 21.71 -34.50
N SER A 49 -22.21 20.79 -35.31
CA SER A 49 -21.78 19.45 -34.88
C SER A 49 -20.25 19.37 -34.89
N ALA A 50 -19.68 18.71 -33.89
CA ALA A 50 -18.25 18.47 -33.79
C ALA A 50 -17.95 16.98 -33.56
N ALA A 51 -16.73 16.59 -33.94
CA ALA A 51 -16.16 15.27 -33.70
C ALA A 51 -14.75 15.38 -33.10
N ALA A 52 -14.29 14.30 -32.44
CA ALA A 52 -12.96 14.21 -31.86
C ALA A 52 -11.89 13.72 -32.87
N TYR A 53 -10.60 13.85 -32.52
CA TYR A 53 -9.46 13.47 -33.36
C TYR A 53 -9.03 11.98 -33.19
N ASN A 54 -9.07 11.11 -34.23
CA ASN A 54 -7.95 10.17 -34.59
C ASN A 54 -8.17 9.23 -35.80
N THR A 55 -7.08 8.58 -36.25
CA THR A 55 -6.75 7.77 -37.46
C THR A 55 -7.52 6.45 -37.70
N GLY A 56 -8.20 6.32 -38.84
CA GLY A 56 -8.46 5.08 -39.59
C GLY A 56 -9.66 4.15 -39.27
N GLY A 57 -10.59 4.42 -38.36
CA GLY A 57 -11.65 3.46 -37.98
C GLY A 57 -13.08 3.72 -38.52
N SER A 58 -13.72 2.75 -39.18
CA SER A 58 -15.09 2.84 -39.74
C SER A 58 -16.21 2.40 -38.77
N ALA A 59 -16.23 2.91 -37.54
CA ALA A 59 -17.28 2.57 -36.57
C ALA A 59 -18.41 3.62 -36.59
N THR A 60 -19.64 3.17 -36.86
CA THR A 60 -20.86 3.99 -36.91
C THR A 60 -21.56 4.12 -35.54
N TRP A 61 -21.15 3.37 -34.51
CA TRP A 61 -21.72 3.42 -33.15
C TRP A 61 -20.78 2.80 -32.10
N LEU A 62 -20.93 3.24 -30.83
CA LEU A 62 -20.35 2.61 -29.64
C LEU A 62 -21.47 1.99 -28.79
N ASP A 63 -21.37 0.69 -28.50
CA ASP A 63 -22.29 -0.04 -27.64
C ASP A 63 -21.71 -0.18 -26.23
N GLY A 64 -22.51 0.10 -25.19
CA GLY A 64 -22.22 -0.31 -23.81
C GLY A 64 -21.28 0.60 -23.02
N ILE A 65 -21.77 1.77 -22.59
CA ILE A 65 -21.22 2.42 -21.39
C ILE A 65 -21.56 1.52 -20.20
N ASP A 66 -20.54 1.04 -19.48
CA ASP A 66 -20.71 0.13 -18.34
C ASP A 66 -21.75 0.66 -17.34
N PRO A 67 -22.85 -0.08 -17.08
CA PRO A 67 -23.89 0.38 -16.17
C PRO A 67 -23.34 0.70 -14.77
N GLY A 68 -23.69 1.88 -14.26
CA GLY A 68 -23.35 2.37 -12.91
C GLY A 68 -21.90 2.78 -12.69
N THR A 69 -20.95 2.35 -13.53
CA THR A 69 -19.51 2.56 -13.32
C THR A 69 -18.78 3.18 -14.52
N GLY A 70 -19.38 3.12 -15.70
CA GLY A 70 -18.82 3.66 -16.94
C GLY A 70 -19.17 5.13 -17.16
N SER A 71 -18.29 5.82 -17.90
CA SER A 71 -18.54 7.17 -18.39
C SER A 71 -17.96 7.39 -19.78
N LEU A 72 -18.61 8.24 -20.56
CA LEU A 72 -18.18 8.64 -21.88
C LEU A 72 -18.30 10.15 -22.02
N GLY A 73 -17.21 10.82 -22.35
CA GLY A 73 -17.14 12.26 -22.47
C GLY A 73 -16.51 12.75 -23.76
N MET A 74 -16.80 14.01 -24.10
CA MET A 74 -16.17 14.73 -25.20
C MET A 74 -15.77 16.14 -24.75
N ARG A 75 -14.48 16.45 -24.86
CA ARG A 75 -13.92 17.79 -24.65
C ARG A 75 -13.95 18.57 -25.95
N LEU A 76 -14.43 19.81 -25.90
CA LEU A 76 -14.53 20.70 -27.06
C LEU A 76 -14.15 22.14 -26.70
N ASN A 77 -13.54 22.84 -27.66
CA ASN A 77 -13.26 24.27 -27.58
C ASN A 77 -14.21 25.04 -28.52
N VAL A 78 -15.17 25.76 -27.95
CA VAL A 78 -16.19 26.53 -28.69
C VAL A 78 -15.76 27.99 -28.82
N THR A 79 -16.07 28.60 -29.97
CA THR A 79 -15.62 29.96 -30.31
C THR A 79 -16.55 31.08 -29.85
N GLU A 80 -17.81 30.75 -29.60
CA GLU A 80 -18.88 31.69 -29.25
C GLU A 80 -19.67 31.16 -28.04
N GLU A 81 -20.57 32.00 -27.51
CA GLU A 81 -21.42 31.68 -26.36
C GLU A 81 -22.42 30.54 -26.63
N ILE A 82 -22.49 29.59 -25.70
CA ILE A 82 -23.29 28.37 -25.81
C ILE A 82 -24.39 28.33 -24.74
N ILE A 83 -25.47 27.63 -25.05
CA ILE A 83 -26.69 27.55 -24.21
C ILE A 83 -27.23 26.12 -24.08
N GLY A 84 -26.55 25.15 -24.66
CA GLY A 84 -27.01 23.77 -24.62
C GLY A 84 -26.19 22.84 -25.49
N PHE A 85 -26.37 21.55 -25.23
CA PHE A 85 -25.93 20.50 -26.14
C PHE A 85 -27.01 19.47 -26.36
N MET A 86 -26.84 18.76 -27.47
CA MET A 86 -27.70 17.69 -27.93
C MET A 86 -26.83 16.52 -28.36
N TYR A 87 -27.26 15.33 -27.96
CA TYR A 87 -26.54 14.10 -28.19
C TYR A 87 -27.48 12.99 -28.62
N GLU A 88 -27.11 12.22 -29.64
CA GLU A 88 -27.93 11.12 -30.14
C GLU A 88 -27.56 9.83 -29.40
N MET A 89 -28.46 9.39 -28.50
CA MET A 89 -28.24 8.25 -27.62
C MET A 89 -28.79 6.96 -28.27
N ARG A 90 -28.04 5.87 -28.16
CA ARG A 90 -28.43 4.54 -28.62
C ARG A 90 -28.78 3.66 -27.42
N THR A 91 -29.81 2.83 -27.57
CA THR A 91 -30.16 1.82 -26.56
C THR A 91 -30.43 0.47 -27.23
N VAL A 92 -29.81 -0.61 -26.74
CA VAL A 92 -29.95 -1.95 -27.36
C VAL A 92 -30.96 -2.79 -26.56
N GLY A 93 -32.14 -3.01 -27.15
CA GLY A 93 -33.02 -4.14 -26.80
C GLY A 93 -33.89 -4.04 -25.55
N LEU A 94 -33.93 -2.92 -24.81
CA LEU A 94 -34.75 -2.76 -23.61
C LEU A 94 -35.35 -1.35 -23.49
N ASP A 95 -36.62 -1.25 -23.08
CA ASP A 95 -37.38 0.00 -22.90
C ASP A 95 -37.02 0.76 -21.59
N GLU A 96 -36.05 0.26 -20.81
CA GLU A 96 -35.64 0.79 -19.50
C GLU A 96 -34.15 1.13 -19.47
N CYS A 97 -33.73 2.12 -20.24
CA CYS A 97 -32.37 2.68 -20.19
C CYS A 97 -32.40 4.13 -19.70
N GLY A 98 -31.37 4.57 -18.98
CA GLY A 98 -31.22 5.96 -18.54
C GLY A 98 -29.77 6.34 -18.26
N ALA A 99 -29.50 7.65 -18.24
CA ALA A 99 -28.15 8.19 -18.05
C ALA A 99 -28.19 9.60 -17.45
N ARG A 100 -27.14 9.96 -16.72
CA ARG A 100 -26.85 11.35 -16.35
C ARG A 100 -26.04 12.02 -17.45
N LEU A 101 -26.47 13.22 -17.80
CA LEU A 101 -25.76 14.13 -18.67
C LEU A 101 -25.23 15.29 -17.83
N SER A 102 -23.93 15.59 -17.93
CA SER A 102 -23.29 16.69 -17.22
C SER A 102 -22.38 17.51 -18.15
N ILE A 103 -22.24 18.80 -17.86
CA ILE A 103 -21.30 19.70 -18.55
C ILE A 103 -20.40 20.33 -17.51
N TYR A 104 -19.12 20.38 -17.83
CA TYR A 104 -18.12 21.04 -17.02
C TYR A 104 -17.39 22.07 -17.87
N ARG A 105 -16.98 23.18 -17.25
CA ARG A 105 -15.92 24.01 -17.82
C ARG A 105 -14.64 23.18 -17.74
N TRP A 106 -13.93 23.05 -18.86
CA TRP A 106 -12.65 22.34 -18.83
C TRP A 106 -11.64 23.12 -17.99
N ASP A 107 -10.96 22.40 -17.09
CA ASP A 107 -9.90 22.94 -16.25
C ASP A 107 -8.52 22.52 -16.80
N LYS A 108 -7.87 21.54 -16.15
CA LYS A 108 -6.53 21.06 -16.52
C LYS A 108 -6.59 19.66 -17.13
N ASP A 109 -7.29 18.75 -16.47
CA ASP A 109 -7.46 17.35 -16.90
C ASP A 109 -8.87 16.84 -16.60
N PHE A 110 -9.16 15.60 -16.99
CA PHE A 110 -10.47 15.00 -16.81
C PHE A 110 -10.86 14.91 -15.33
N ALA A 111 -9.93 14.52 -14.45
CA ALA A 111 -10.22 14.31 -13.03
C ALA A 111 -10.52 15.63 -12.31
N THR A 112 -9.70 16.67 -12.53
CA THR A 112 -9.97 18.00 -11.95
C THR A 112 -11.25 18.60 -12.52
N THR A 113 -11.51 18.38 -13.81
CA THR A 113 -12.73 18.85 -14.47
C THR A 113 -13.98 18.19 -13.90
N THR A 114 -14.00 16.86 -13.72
CA THR A 114 -15.18 16.14 -13.20
C THR A 114 -15.34 16.22 -11.68
N GLY A 115 -14.28 16.59 -10.96
CA GLY A 115 -14.33 16.88 -9.51
C GLY A 115 -14.93 18.24 -9.17
N ALA A 116 -15.09 19.14 -10.16
CA ALA A 116 -15.75 20.43 -9.99
C ALA A 116 -17.29 20.31 -10.04
N GLU A 117 -17.98 21.38 -9.64
CA GLU A 117 -19.43 21.48 -9.76
C GLU A 117 -19.82 21.63 -11.25
N PRO A 118 -20.73 20.79 -11.79
CA PRO A 118 -21.10 20.85 -13.21
C PRO A 118 -21.95 22.08 -13.49
N ILE A 119 -21.68 22.78 -14.60
CA ILE A 119 -22.48 23.90 -15.12
C ILE A 119 -23.95 23.53 -15.21
N ALA A 120 -24.22 22.33 -15.73
CA ALA A 120 -25.55 21.79 -15.83
C ALA A 120 -25.50 20.28 -15.71
N THR A 121 -26.49 19.70 -15.04
CA THR A 121 -26.71 18.26 -14.99
C THR A 121 -28.17 17.92 -15.25
N LYS A 122 -28.41 16.80 -15.93
CA LYS A 122 -29.76 16.26 -16.11
C LYS A 122 -29.73 14.75 -16.21
N PHE A 123 -30.53 14.10 -15.38
CA PHE A 123 -30.78 12.67 -15.50
C PHE A 123 -31.94 12.43 -16.48
N ILE A 124 -31.77 11.51 -17.41
CA ILE A 124 -32.79 11.15 -18.39
C ILE A 124 -33.18 9.69 -18.19
N GLU A 125 -34.43 9.48 -17.80
CA GLU A 125 -35.04 8.16 -17.70
C GLU A 125 -35.68 7.76 -19.04
N LYS A 126 -35.73 6.44 -19.31
CA LYS A 126 -36.44 5.85 -20.46
C LYS A 126 -35.96 6.42 -21.81
N ILE A 127 -34.65 6.45 -21.99
CA ILE A 127 -34.01 6.89 -23.23
C ILE A 127 -34.48 5.97 -24.37
N LYS A 128 -35.13 6.56 -25.37
CA LYS A 128 -35.56 5.83 -26.57
C LYS A 128 -34.36 5.61 -27.49
N ASN A 129 -34.31 4.45 -28.13
CA ASN A 129 -33.25 4.14 -29.08
C ASN A 129 -33.20 5.20 -30.21
N ASN A 130 -32.00 5.69 -30.51
CA ASN A 130 -31.72 6.75 -31.50
C ASN A 130 -32.45 8.08 -31.21
N SER A 131 -32.76 8.36 -29.95
CA SER A 131 -33.34 9.67 -29.59
C SER A 131 -32.26 10.69 -29.32
N THR A 132 -32.50 11.92 -29.77
CA THR A 132 -31.68 13.07 -29.40
C THR A 132 -32.05 13.51 -27.98
N CYS A 133 -31.12 13.31 -27.05
CA CYS A 133 -31.18 13.84 -25.70
C CYS A 133 -30.60 15.25 -25.68
N GLN A 134 -31.17 16.13 -24.86
CA GLN A 134 -30.75 17.52 -24.76
C GLN A 134 -30.63 17.98 -23.31
N LEU A 135 -29.59 18.76 -23.07
CA LEU A 135 -29.36 19.50 -21.84
C LEU A 135 -29.13 20.96 -22.22
N MET A 136 -30.14 21.78 -21.93
CA MET A 136 -30.18 23.21 -22.24
C MET A 136 -30.06 24.01 -20.94
N PHE A 137 -29.36 25.13 -21.00
CA PHE A 137 -29.10 26.08 -19.91
C PHE A 137 -29.23 27.51 -20.46
N ALA A 138 -30.29 27.76 -21.22
CA ALA A 138 -30.52 29.04 -21.92
C ALA A 138 -30.67 30.24 -20.97
N ASP A 139 -31.07 30.01 -19.72
CA ASP A 139 -31.18 31.04 -18.69
C ASP A 139 -29.81 31.44 -18.09
N ASP A 140 -28.74 30.67 -18.37
CA ASP A 140 -27.36 30.94 -17.95
C ASP A 140 -26.34 30.61 -19.07
N PRO A 141 -26.32 31.40 -20.17
CA PRO A 141 -25.41 31.20 -21.29
C PRO A 141 -23.94 31.19 -20.86
N GLN A 142 -23.16 30.27 -21.41
CA GLN A 142 -21.75 30.11 -21.07
C GLN A 142 -20.85 30.66 -22.17
N PRO A 143 -19.79 31.42 -21.84
CA PRO A 143 -18.95 32.10 -22.83
C PRO A 143 -18.12 31.13 -23.68
N ALA A 144 -17.44 31.64 -24.70
CA ALA A 144 -16.49 30.87 -25.48
C ALA A 144 -15.41 30.16 -24.60
N GLY A 145 -14.88 29.03 -25.08
CA GLY A 145 -13.77 28.30 -24.45
C GLY A 145 -14.02 26.80 -24.35
N GLU A 146 -13.35 26.13 -23.40
CA GLU A 146 -13.30 24.67 -23.37
C GLU A 146 -14.29 24.05 -22.39
N TYR A 147 -14.92 22.96 -22.81
CA TYR A 147 -15.96 22.26 -22.06
C TYR A 147 -15.82 20.75 -22.17
N LEU A 148 -16.13 20.03 -21.10
CA LEU A 148 -16.32 18.58 -21.10
C LEU A 148 -17.81 18.27 -21.01
N PHE A 149 -18.31 17.55 -22.01
CA PHE A 149 -19.63 16.94 -21.99
C PHE A 149 -19.48 15.50 -21.52
N LEU A 150 -20.27 15.07 -20.53
CA LEU A 150 -20.12 13.75 -19.91
C LEU A 150 -21.47 13.00 -19.84
N VAL A 151 -21.46 11.76 -20.29
CA VAL A 151 -22.51 10.75 -20.09
C VAL A 151 -22.02 9.77 -19.02
N HIS A 152 -22.72 9.64 -17.91
CA HIS A 152 -22.32 8.79 -16.78
C HIS A 152 -23.54 8.35 -15.95
N GLU A 153 -23.32 7.55 -14.91
CA GLU A 153 -24.40 6.95 -14.09
C GLU A 153 -25.48 6.27 -14.95
N THR A 154 -25.05 5.44 -15.90
CA THR A 154 -25.96 4.76 -16.83
C THR A 154 -26.64 3.57 -16.16
N TYR A 155 -27.88 3.26 -16.56
CA TYR A 155 -28.49 1.96 -16.31
C TYR A 155 -29.14 1.44 -17.60
N GLY A 156 -29.16 0.11 -17.74
CA GLY A 156 -29.47 -0.53 -19.03
C GLY A 156 -28.30 -0.37 -20.03
N ASN A 157 -28.52 -0.79 -21.27
CA ASN A 157 -27.48 -0.73 -22.30
C ASN A 157 -27.55 0.62 -23.05
N VAL A 158 -26.83 1.61 -22.51
CA VAL A 158 -26.71 2.95 -23.09
C VAL A 158 -25.45 3.05 -23.91
N GLY A 159 -25.58 3.51 -25.15
CA GLY A 159 -24.49 3.74 -26.08
C GLY A 159 -24.66 5.05 -26.83
N CYS A 160 -23.73 5.30 -27.75
CA CYS A 160 -23.52 6.61 -28.34
C CYS A 160 -23.23 6.51 -29.84
N HIS A 161 -23.82 7.42 -30.63
CA HIS A 161 -23.55 7.46 -32.08
C HIS A 161 -22.14 7.97 -32.40
N CYS A 162 -21.47 7.27 -33.32
CA CYS A 162 -20.14 7.61 -33.81
C CYS A 162 -20.22 8.01 -35.30
N ILE A 163 -19.28 8.85 -35.75
CA ILE A 163 -19.22 9.35 -37.15
C ILE A 163 -18.20 8.55 -37.98
N THR A 164 -18.54 8.30 -39.25
CA THR A 164 -17.67 7.73 -40.28
C THR A 164 -16.85 8.79 -41.03
N TRP A 165 -15.68 8.38 -41.53
CA TRP A 165 -14.65 9.23 -42.15
C TRP A 165 -15.09 10.13 -43.30
N GLU A 166 -16.20 9.83 -43.97
CA GLU A 166 -16.60 10.45 -45.23
C GLU A 166 -17.50 11.69 -45.04
N ASP A 167 -17.95 11.99 -43.81
CA ASP A 167 -19.04 12.95 -43.58
C ASP A 167 -18.61 14.34 -43.06
N TYR A 168 -17.37 14.54 -42.59
CA TYR A 168 -16.92 15.82 -41.99
C TYR A 168 -15.43 16.09 -42.22
N GLU A 169 -15.10 17.27 -42.76
CA GLU A 169 -13.71 17.70 -43.00
C GLU A 169 -13.02 18.29 -41.75
N ASP A 170 -13.79 18.72 -40.73
CA ASP A 170 -13.25 19.47 -39.59
C ASP A 170 -13.39 18.73 -38.24
N ARG A 171 -12.25 18.41 -37.60
CA ARG A 171 -12.13 17.68 -36.32
C ARG A 171 -11.62 18.64 -35.24
N TYR A 172 -12.26 18.67 -34.06
CA TYR A 172 -11.97 19.72 -33.07
C TYR A 172 -11.94 19.27 -31.60
N GLY A 173 -12.44 18.07 -31.25
CA GLY A 173 -12.56 17.61 -29.86
C GLY A 173 -11.62 16.46 -29.43
N LEU A 174 -11.69 16.08 -28.15
CA LEU A 174 -11.03 14.88 -27.58
C LEU A 174 -12.09 14.03 -26.88
N CYS A 175 -12.09 12.71 -27.11
CA CYS A 175 -13.02 11.80 -26.44
C CYS A 175 -12.37 11.20 -25.19
N TYR A 176 -13.16 10.99 -24.13
CA TYR A 176 -12.73 10.36 -22.89
C TYR A 176 -13.66 9.18 -22.59
N GLU A 177 -13.11 7.99 -22.40
CA GLU A 177 -13.85 6.82 -21.93
C GLU A 177 -13.28 6.44 -20.56
N ASN A 178 -14.13 6.43 -19.53
CA ASN A 178 -13.72 6.19 -18.14
C ASN A 178 -12.54 7.07 -17.69
N GLY A 179 -12.56 8.34 -18.13
CA GLY A 179 -11.53 9.32 -17.82
C GLY A 179 -10.22 9.21 -18.62
N MET A 180 -10.09 8.23 -19.52
CA MET A 180 -8.94 8.11 -20.41
C MET A 180 -9.23 8.67 -21.80
N GLU A 181 -8.31 9.46 -22.34
CA GLU A 181 -8.42 9.94 -23.73
C GLU A 181 -8.46 8.75 -24.69
N ASN A 182 -9.52 8.66 -25.49
CA ASN A 182 -9.75 7.57 -26.43
C ASN A 182 -9.95 8.13 -27.86
N LYS A 183 -9.59 7.30 -28.85
CA LYS A 183 -9.63 7.60 -30.28
C LYS A 183 -11.00 7.28 -30.89
N LEU A 184 -12.07 7.85 -30.32
CA LEU A 184 -13.46 7.60 -30.75
C LEU A 184 -14.08 8.85 -31.41
N ASN A 185 -14.84 8.64 -32.49
CA ASN A 185 -15.50 9.71 -33.26
C ASN A 185 -16.91 10.01 -32.73
N LEU A 186 -17.06 10.54 -31.52
CA LEU A 186 -18.38 10.85 -30.98
C LEU A 186 -19.07 12.00 -31.73
N LYS A 187 -20.39 11.87 -31.95
CA LYS A 187 -21.22 12.93 -32.56
C LYS A 187 -21.95 13.74 -31.49
N LEU A 188 -21.57 15.01 -31.31
CA LEU A 188 -22.29 15.97 -30.46
C LEU A 188 -22.75 17.17 -31.29
N SER A 189 -23.90 17.76 -30.95
CA SER A 189 -24.32 19.07 -31.46
C SER A 189 -24.43 20.09 -30.32
N ILE A 190 -23.97 21.31 -30.57
CA ILE A 190 -24.03 22.42 -29.62
C ILE A 190 -25.02 23.48 -30.09
N ALA A 191 -25.73 24.09 -29.15
CA ALA A 191 -26.61 25.24 -29.36
C ALA A 191 -25.90 26.53 -28.92
N PHE A 192 -25.84 27.50 -29.83
CA PHE A 192 -25.31 28.84 -29.58
C PHE A 192 -26.44 29.82 -29.25
N SER A 193 -26.17 30.85 -28.44
CA SER A 193 -27.18 31.85 -28.04
C SER A 193 -27.62 32.77 -29.18
N GLY A 194 -26.84 32.85 -30.27
CA GLY A 194 -27.10 33.68 -31.45
C GLY A 194 -27.11 32.94 -32.79
N GLU A 195 -26.72 33.62 -33.88
CA GLU A 195 -26.57 33.03 -35.21
C GLU A 195 -25.43 32.00 -35.28
N LYS A 196 -25.42 31.16 -36.33
CA LYS A 196 -24.42 30.09 -36.46
C LYS A 196 -23.04 30.70 -36.67
N PRO A 197 -22.05 30.43 -35.81
CA PRO A 197 -20.70 30.92 -36.04
C PRO A 197 -20.14 30.32 -37.33
N GLU A 198 -19.41 31.13 -38.10
CA GLU A 198 -18.73 30.69 -39.33
C GLU A 198 -17.68 29.61 -39.02
N ASN A 199 -16.94 29.77 -37.91
CA ASN A 199 -15.99 28.80 -37.37
C ASN A 199 -16.35 28.46 -35.91
N PRO A 200 -17.26 27.48 -35.68
CA PRO A 200 -17.87 27.24 -34.37
C PRO A 200 -16.95 26.55 -33.34
N PHE A 201 -15.81 26.01 -33.78
CA PHE A 201 -14.90 25.23 -32.95
C PHE A 201 -13.43 25.60 -33.21
N LYS A 202 -12.63 25.49 -32.16
CA LYS A 202 -11.16 25.50 -32.23
C LYS A 202 -10.62 24.10 -31.93
N PRO A 203 -9.42 23.74 -32.43
CA PRO A 203 -8.72 22.53 -32.01
C PRO A 203 -8.55 22.49 -30.48
N CYS A 204 -9.04 21.42 -29.84
CA CYS A 204 -8.50 20.97 -28.57
C CYS A 204 -7.13 20.34 -28.82
N TYR A 205 -6.11 20.77 -28.08
CA TYR A 205 -4.81 20.10 -28.10
C TYR A 205 -4.75 19.07 -26.97
N PRO A 206 -4.14 17.88 -27.20
CA PRO A 206 -3.76 16.99 -26.11
C PRO A 206 -2.95 17.77 -25.10
N GLN A 207 -3.09 17.44 -23.82
CA GLN A 207 -2.42 18.15 -22.74
C GLN A 207 -0.90 18.19 -22.99
N SER A 208 -0.35 19.40 -23.22
CA SER A 208 1.09 19.62 -23.19
C SER A 208 1.53 19.56 -21.73
N TYR A 209 2.37 18.58 -21.38
CA TYR A 209 3.00 18.49 -20.07
C TYR A 209 4.14 19.51 -20.00
N ASP A 210 3.81 20.78 -19.80
CA ASP A 210 4.79 21.83 -19.47
C ASP A 210 4.18 22.76 -18.41
N GLU A 211 3.85 22.21 -17.24
CA GLU A 211 3.72 22.99 -16.01
C GLU A 211 4.34 22.21 -14.87
N TYR A 212 5.48 22.72 -14.40
CA TYR A 212 6.17 22.25 -13.20
C TYR A 212 5.23 22.34 -11.99
N TYR A 213 5.05 21.22 -11.30
CA TYR A 213 4.53 21.26 -9.94
C TYR A 213 5.57 21.94 -9.05
N SER A 214 5.19 23.04 -8.41
CA SER A 214 5.84 23.40 -7.16
C SER A 214 5.36 22.40 -6.11
N PRO A 215 6.27 21.77 -5.35
CA PRO A 215 5.86 20.93 -4.23
C PRO A 215 4.94 21.73 -3.30
N PRO A 216 4.01 21.07 -2.57
CA PRO A 216 3.37 21.71 -1.43
C PRO A 216 4.46 22.29 -0.54
N LYS A 217 4.17 23.39 0.17
CA LYS A 217 5.13 24.00 1.09
C LYS A 217 5.73 22.90 1.95
N GLU A 218 7.03 22.74 1.79
CA GLU A 218 7.87 21.86 2.57
C GLU A 218 7.56 22.08 4.04
N TYR A 219 7.31 20.99 4.74
CA TYR A 219 7.39 20.99 6.18
C TYR A 219 8.86 21.27 6.52
N VAL A 220 9.13 22.47 7.02
CA VAL A 220 10.49 22.89 7.34
C VAL A 220 10.82 22.30 8.71
N ILE A 221 11.52 21.15 8.71
CA ILE A 221 12.18 20.63 9.93
C ILE A 221 13.07 21.77 10.46
N PRO A 222 13.05 22.07 11.78
CA PRO A 222 13.90 23.09 12.35
C PRO A 222 15.36 22.96 11.87
N GLU A 223 16.00 24.06 11.47
CA GLU A 223 17.37 24.06 10.92
C GLU A 223 18.42 23.46 11.87
N ASP A 224 18.07 23.38 13.16
CA ASP A 224 18.86 22.83 14.25
C ASP A 224 18.53 21.36 14.58
N SER A 225 17.65 20.70 13.83
CA SER A 225 17.35 19.29 14.02
C SER A 225 18.50 18.40 13.53
N LEU A 226 18.95 17.50 14.40
CA LEU A 226 20.11 16.63 14.13
C LEU A 226 19.86 15.61 13.02
N ILE A 227 18.60 15.36 12.63
CA ILE A 227 18.26 14.42 11.56
C ILE A 227 18.77 14.86 10.17
N TYR A 228 18.96 16.16 9.94
CA TYR A 228 19.62 16.64 8.72
C TYR A 228 21.12 16.30 8.66
N THR A 229 21.71 15.91 9.79
CA THR A 229 23.15 15.66 9.92
C THR A 229 23.48 14.19 10.27
N HIS A 230 22.48 13.40 10.66
CA HIS A 230 22.65 12.01 11.09
C HIS A 230 21.74 11.09 10.31
N GLU A 231 22.35 10.13 9.63
CA GLU A 231 21.66 9.11 8.84
C GLU A 231 21.02 8.06 9.76
N VAL A 232 19.77 7.67 9.46
CA VAL A 232 19.14 6.52 10.11
C VAL A 232 19.82 5.24 9.60
N LEU A 233 20.37 4.44 10.51
CA LEU A 233 21.12 3.21 10.21
C LEU A 233 20.49 1.99 10.88
N PRO A 234 19.36 1.45 10.36
CA PRO A 234 18.64 0.35 10.99
C PRO A 234 19.44 -0.96 11.13
N ASP A 235 20.50 -1.14 10.33
CA ASP A 235 21.41 -2.28 10.43
C ASP A 235 22.34 -2.22 11.66
N THR A 236 22.36 -1.10 12.38
CA THR A 236 23.01 -0.94 13.69
C THR A 236 22.07 -1.19 14.87
N TRP A 237 20.75 -1.29 14.64
CA TRP A 237 19.78 -1.58 15.69
C TRP A 237 19.79 -3.05 16.07
N VAL A 238 19.49 -3.33 17.35
CA VAL A 238 19.42 -4.69 17.88
C VAL A 238 17.97 -5.08 18.18
N PHE A 239 17.67 -6.38 18.21
CA PHE A 239 16.35 -6.89 18.54
C PHE A 239 16.44 -8.33 19.07
N THR A 240 15.37 -8.74 19.76
CA THR A 240 15.05 -10.14 20.02
C THR A 240 13.60 -10.37 19.62
N ASP A 241 13.35 -11.31 18.72
CA ASP A 241 12.00 -11.57 18.23
C ASP A 241 11.16 -12.45 19.17
N GLY A 242 9.92 -12.73 18.78
CA GLY A 242 8.98 -13.53 19.58
C GLY A 242 9.40 -15.00 19.80
N LEU A 243 10.40 -15.50 19.06
CA LEU A 243 10.97 -16.85 19.20
C LEU A 243 12.32 -16.85 19.93
N GLY A 244 12.81 -15.68 20.34
CA GLY A 244 14.11 -15.55 21.01
C GLY A 244 15.29 -15.48 20.04
N ARG A 245 15.07 -15.25 18.75
CA ARG A 245 16.18 -15.03 17.80
C ARG A 245 16.72 -13.61 17.99
N GLU A 246 18.02 -13.52 18.21
CA GLU A 246 18.73 -12.26 18.39
C GLU A 246 19.17 -11.67 17.04
N SER A 247 19.25 -10.35 16.99
CA SER A 247 19.75 -9.62 15.84
C SER A 247 21.21 -9.94 15.54
N LEU A 248 21.56 -10.14 14.27
CA LEU A 248 22.94 -10.22 13.81
C LEU A 248 23.55 -8.83 13.67
N THR A 249 24.80 -8.67 14.08
CA THR A 249 25.55 -7.39 14.06
C THR A 249 26.75 -7.46 13.12
N TYR A 250 27.45 -6.34 12.92
CA TYR A 250 28.73 -6.29 12.18
C TYR A 250 29.71 -7.41 12.57
N LYS A 251 29.75 -7.79 13.85
CA LYS A 251 30.62 -8.86 14.35
C LYS A 251 30.29 -10.23 13.72
N ASP A 252 29.04 -10.46 13.38
CA ASP A 252 28.53 -11.74 12.88
C ASP A 252 28.60 -11.81 11.36
N VAL A 253 28.32 -10.70 10.68
CA VAL A 253 28.13 -10.66 9.21
C VAL A 253 29.20 -9.88 8.45
N GLY A 254 30.03 -9.10 9.15
CA GLY A 254 31.05 -8.26 8.54
C GLY A 254 30.51 -6.97 7.91
N PRO A 255 31.36 -6.26 7.13
CA PRO A 255 31.03 -4.95 6.58
C PRO A 255 29.95 -5.02 5.50
N VAL A 256 29.29 -3.87 5.29
CA VAL A 256 28.31 -3.68 4.21
C VAL A 256 28.92 -3.97 2.84
N ARG A 257 28.12 -4.62 1.99
CA ARG A 257 28.42 -5.03 0.62
C ARG A 257 27.53 -4.23 -0.33
N GLU A 258 28.09 -3.16 -0.89
CA GLU A 258 27.38 -2.21 -1.77
C GLU A 258 26.92 -2.82 -3.11
N ASP A 259 27.45 -3.98 -3.50
CA ASP A 259 27.16 -4.63 -4.78
C ASP A 259 26.16 -5.81 -4.66
N ARG A 260 25.37 -5.82 -3.58
CA ARG A 260 24.34 -6.84 -3.31
C ARG A 260 22.97 -6.19 -3.15
N THR A 261 22.01 -6.70 -3.93
CA THR A 261 20.63 -6.20 -3.98
C THR A 261 19.66 -7.24 -3.47
N VAL A 262 18.74 -6.83 -2.59
CA VAL A 262 17.56 -7.59 -2.19
C VAL A 262 16.34 -6.95 -2.84
N ALA A 263 15.72 -7.68 -3.76
CA ALA A 263 14.46 -7.33 -4.38
C ALA A 263 13.33 -8.20 -3.78
N MET A 264 12.11 -7.68 -3.77
CA MET A 264 10.99 -8.39 -3.15
C MET A 264 9.70 -8.21 -3.94
N PHE A 265 8.88 -9.25 -3.96
CA PHE A 265 7.56 -9.21 -4.56
C PHE A 265 6.58 -8.43 -3.65
N TYR A 266 5.79 -7.54 -4.25
CA TYR A 266 4.88 -6.63 -3.53
C TYR A 266 3.55 -6.49 -4.28
N TRP A 267 2.43 -6.47 -3.55
CA TRP A 267 1.10 -6.56 -4.14
C TRP A 267 0.29 -5.27 -3.95
N THR A 268 -0.11 -4.67 -5.08
CA THR A 268 -0.90 -3.42 -5.15
C THR A 268 -2.36 -3.66 -5.50
N TRP A 269 -2.87 -4.86 -5.28
CA TRP A 269 -4.19 -5.31 -5.74
C TRP A 269 -5.12 -5.70 -4.59
N ASN A 270 -4.80 -5.28 -3.35
CA ASN A 270 -5.76 -5.30 -2.24
C ASN A 270 -6.82 -4.22 -2.50
N ILE A 271 -7.77 -4.51 -3.40
CA ILE A 271 -8.89 -3.67 -3.79
C ILE A 271 -10.22 -4.35 -3.44
N SER A 272 -11.08 -3.66 -2.70
CA SER A 272 -12.35 -4.21 -2.21
C SER A 272 -13.38 -4.38 -3.32
N GLY A 273 -13.63 -3.33 -4.10
CA GLY A 273 -14.76 -3.29 -5.04
C GLY A 273 -16.13 -3.50 -4.37
N GLY A 274 -16.22 -3.29 -3.05
CA GLY A 274 -17.41 -3.55 -2.23
C GLY A 274 -17.48 -4.96 -1.63
N SER A 275 -16.56 -5.86 -1.97
CA SER A 275 -16.50 -7.20 -1.37
C SER A 275 -16.05 -7.16 0.08
N PRO A 276 -16.70 -7.90 1.00
CA PRO A 276 -16.19 -8.06 2.36
C PRO A 276 -14.91 -8.90 2.37
N ALA A 277 -14.07 -8.70 3.38
CA ALA A 277 -12.97 -9.62 3.69
C ALA A 277 -13.50 -10.82 4.49
N ALA A 278 -12.92 -11.99 4.23
CA ALA A 278 -13.12 -13.21 5.01
C ALA A 278 -11.76 -13.82 5.35
N ASN A 279 -11.55 -14.23 6.60
CA ASN A 279 -10.30 -14.84 7.06
C ASN A 279 -10.37 -16.37 6.95
N ALA A 280 -9.49 -16.96 6.14
CA ALA A 280 -9.43 -18.38 5.87
C ALA A 280 -8.89 -19.17 7.06
N GLN A 281 -7.83 -18.73 7.74
CA GLN A 281 -7.32 -19.35 8.98
C GLN A 281 -8.43 -19.43 10.04
N ALA A 282 -9.13 -18.33 10.31
CA ALA A 282 -10.23 -18.31 11.28
C ALA A 282 -11.39 -19.25 10.87
N ALA A 283 -11.68 -19.34 9.57
CA ALA A 283 -12.70 -20.25 9.06
C ALA A 283 -12.35 -21.72 9.30
N ILE A 284 -11.10 -22.12 9.05
CA ILE A 284 -10.66 -23.52 9.23
C ILE A 284 -10.37 -23.86 10.69
N ASP A 285 -9.97 -22.91 11.52
CA ASP A 285 -9.85 -23.11 12.98
C ASP A 285 -11.21 -23.46 13.59
N GLN A 286 -12.28 -22.82 13.08
CA GLN A 286 -13.64 -23.07 13.53
C GLN A 286 -14.28 -24.31 12.87
N TYR A 287 -14.02 -24.53 11.58
CA TYR A 287 -14.62 -25.62 10.79
C TYR A 287 -13.56 -26.33 9.91
N PRO A 288 -12.70 -27.18 10.49
CA PRO A 288 -11.63 -27.86 9.75
C PRO A 288 -12.14 -28.69 8.57
N GLU A 289 -13.35 -29.27 8.69
CA GLU A 289 -14.00 -30.04 7.62
C GLU A 289 -14.32 -29.22 6.38
N ALA A 290 -14.36 -27.90 6.49
CA ALA A 290 -14.67 -26.99 5.40
C ALA A 290 -13.52 -26.84 4.39
N GLN A 291 -12.28 -27.19 4.76
CA GLN A 291 -11.07 -26.96 3.94
C GLN A 291 -11.24 -27.45 2.49
N ASN A 292 -11.86 -28.60 2.28
CA ASN A 292 -12.05 -29.22 0.96
C ASN A 292 -13.53 -29.24 0.51
N ASP A 293 -14.41 -28.52 1.21
CA ASP A 293 -15.83 -28.40 0.86
C ASP A 293 -16.14 -26.99 0.33
N TYR A 294 -16.29 -26.90 -1.00
CA TYR A 294 -16.59 -25.63 -1.66
C TYR A 294 -17.97 -25.05 -1.28
N SER A 295 -18.91 -25.89 -0.87
CA SER A 295 -20.28 -25.46 -0.55
C SER A 295 -20.50 -25.20 0.95
N HIS A 296 -19.47 -25.36 1.78
CA HIS A 296 -19.60 -25.15 3.22
C HIS A 296 -20.01 -23.69 3.53
N PRO A 297 -20.99 -23.45 4.43
CA PRO A 297 -21.51 -22.10 4.69
C PRO A 297 -20.52 -21.10 5.29
N VAL A 298 -19.41 -21.58 5.89
CA VAL A 298 -18.34 -20.71 6.40
C VAL A 298 -17.74 -19.85 5.29
N TRP A 299 -17.75 -20.36 4.06
CA TRP A 299 -17.17 -19.69 2.93
C TRP A 299 -18.19 -18.74 2.27
N GLN A 300 -18.10 -17.48 2.67
CA GLN A 300 -19.03 -16.42 2.28
C GLN A 300 -18.99 -16.12 0.76
N PRO A 301 -20.12 -16.25 0.04
CA PRO A 301 -20.18 -15.89 -1.38
C PRO A 301 -19.86 -14.41 -1.61
N GLY A 302 -19.00 -14.12 -2.60
CA GLY A 302 -18.62 -12.74 -2.97
C GLY A 302 -17.60 -12.07 -2.05
N ALA A 303 -17.15 -12.75 -0.99
CA ALA A 303 -16.04 -12.29 -0.15
C ALA A 303 -14.68 -12.46 -0.85
N ARG A 304 -13.73 -11.66 -0.41
CA ARG A 304 -12.31 -11.79 -0.74
C ARG A 304 -11.64 -12.49 0.42
N TYR A 305 -10.99 -13.61 0.13
CA TYR A 305 -10.45 -14.47 1.18
C TYR A 305 -9.02 -14.08 1.47
N PHE A 306 -8.78 -13.67 2.71
CA PHE A 306 -7.49 -13.39 3.28
C PHE A 306 -6.99 -14.65 4.00
N TRP A 307 -5.71 -15.01 3.88
CA TRP A 307 -5.20 -16.18 4.60
C TRP A 307 -5.21 -15.97 6.12
N ASP A 308 -4.92 -14.75 6.58
CA ASP A 308 -5.03 -14.28 7.97
C ASP A 308 -5.32 -12.76 8.01
N GLU A 309 -5.46 -12.18 9.20
CA GLU A 309 -5.61 -10.74 9.38
C GLU A 309 -4.25 -10.01 9.37
N PRO A 310 -4.02 -9.05 8.45
CA PRO A 310 -2.83 -8.21 8.47
C PRO A 310 -2.74 -7.39 9.76
N ILE A 311 -1.53 -7.05 10.20
CA ILE A 311 -1.33 -6.21 11.40
C ILE A 311 -2.10 -4.88 11.33
N TYR A 312 -2.27 -4.34 10.12
CA TYR A 312 -2.99 -3.09 9.83
C TYR A 312 -4.47 -3.27 9.47
N GLY A 313 -5.02 -4.47 9.68
CA GLY A 313 -6.36 -4.87 9.30
C GLY A 313 -6.50 -5.16 7.80
N TYR A 314 -7.72 -5.42 7.32
CA TYR A 314 -8.03 -5.69 5.91
C TYR A 314 -7.99 -4.41 5.06
N TYR A 315 -6.82 -3.79 4.99
CA TYR A 315 -6.57 -2.49 4.35
C TYR A 315 -6.68 -2.56 2.82
N LEU A 316 -6.83 -1.40 2.19
CA LEU A 316 -6.76 -1.24 0.74
C LEU A 316 -5.35 -0.80 0.30
N SER A 317 -4.89 -1.23 -0.87
CA SER A 317 -3.57 -0.88 -1.42
C SER A 317 -3.38 0.61 -1.78
N ASN A 318 -4.32 1.49 -1.43
CA ASN A 318 -4.22 2.94 -1.55
C ASN A 318 -4.27 3.65 -0.16
N ASP A 319 -4.22 2.90 0.94
CA ASP A 319 -4.13 3.44 2.30
C ASP A 319 -2.72 4.00 2.54
N GLU A 320 -2.56 5.33 2.42
CA GLU A 320 -1.29 6.04 2.56
C GLU A 320 -0.59 5.71 3.89
N TRP A 321 -1.35 5.58 4.97
CA TRP A 321 -0.83 5.33 6.30
C TRP A 321 -0.17 3.94 6.40
N VAL A 322 -0.78 2.94 5.76
CA VAL A 322 -0.23 1.58 5.67
C VAL A 322 0.99 1.55 4.77
N ILE A 323 0.90 2.16 3.59
CA ILE A 323 1.98 2.20 2.60
C ILE A 323 3.25 2.82 3.20
N ARG A 324 3.12 3.90 3.97
CA ARG A 324 4.24 4.55 4.66
C ARG A 324 4.95 3.58 5.61
N ARG A 325 4.20 2.96 6.52
CA ARG A 325 4.75 2.00 7.51
C ARG A 325 5.38 0.78 6.87
N GLN A 326 4.79 0.26 5.78
CA GLN A 326 5.42 -0.79 4.99
C GLN A 326 6.75 -0.31 4.39
N GLY A 327 6.82 0.92 3.86
CA GLY A 327 8.07 1.52 3.37
C GLY A 327 9.17 1.60 4.43
N GLU A 328 8.82 1.98 5.65
CA GLU A 328 9.73 2.03 6.80
C GLU A 328 10.21 0.63 7.21
N LEU A 329 9.31 -0.34 7.33
CA LEU A 329 9.67 -1.72 7.67
C LEU A 329 10.64 -2.32 6.64
N LEU A 330 10.41 -2.07 5.36
CA LEU A 330 11.25 -2.57 4.28
C LEU A 330 12.60 -1.85 4.22
N ALA A 331 12.64 -0.54 4.45
CA ALA A 331 13.88 0.21 4.61
C ALA A 331 14.70 -0.32 5.80
N ASN A 332 14.05 -0.57 6.94
CA ASN A 332 14.67 -1.12 8.14
C ASN A 332 15.24 -2.53 7.93
N ALA A 333 14.56 -3.34 7.13
CA ALA A 333 15.04 -4.67 6.74
C ALA A 333 16.19 -4.63 5.71
N GLY A 334 16.44 -3.48 5.08
CA GLY A 334 17.47 -3.31 4.05
C GLY A 334 17.06 -3.82 2.67
N VAL A 335 15.76 -3.88 2.38
CA VAL A 335 15.22 -4.22 1.05
C VAL A 335 15.46 -3.06 0.08
N ASP A 336 16.12 -3.33 -1.04
CA ASP A 336 16.54 -2.30 -2.01
C ASP A 336 15.45 -1.97 -3.02
N ALA A 337 14.63 -2.96 -3.39
CA ALA A 337 13.61 -2.81 -4.41
C ALA A 337 12.39 -3.69 -4.17
N VAL A 338 11.22 -3.19 -4.55
CA VAL A 338 9.99 -3.97 -4.69
C VAL A 338 9.58 -4.06 -6.15
N PHE A 339 8.98 -5.19 -6.51
CA PHE A 339 8.38 -5.42 -7.81
C PHE A 339 6.87 -5.57 -7.60
N THR A 340 6.08 -4.67 -8.20
CA THR A 340 4.63 -4.77 -8.08
C THR A 340 4.09 -5.93 -8.91
N ASP A 341 3.10 -6.65 -8.37
CA ASP A 341 2.39 -7.67 -9.15
C ASP A 341 1.47 -7.07 -10.20
N ASN A 342 1.85 -7.27 -11.46
CA ASN A 342 1.03 -6.96 -12.62
C ASN A 342 0.93 -8.18 -13.54
N THR A 343 1.06 -9.38 -12.99
CA THR A 343 1.11 -10.60 -13.80
C THR A 343 -0.24 -10.98 -14.41
N ASN A 344 -1.33 -10.34 -13.98
CA ASN A 344 -2.71 -10.67 -14.33
C ASN A 344 -3.36 -9.64 -15.27
N SER A 345 -3.81 -10.09 -16.45
CA SER A 345 -4.55 -9.28 -17.44
C SER A 345 -3.79 -8.01 -17.89
N ILE A 346 -4.47 -6.91 -18.21
CA ILE A 346 -3.90 -5.61 -18.62
C ILE A 346 -3.75 -4.63 -17.45
N ARG A 347 -4.00 -5.07 -16.21
CA ARG A 347 -4.10 -4.18 -15.05
C ARG A 347 -2.72 -3.80 -14.53
N THR A 348 -2.45 -2.50 -14.52
CA THR A 348 -1.27 -1.96 -13.83
C THR A 348 -1.56 -1.52 -12.40
N TYR A 349 -2.82 -1.52 -11.95
CA TYR A 349 -3.23 -0.98 -10.64
C TYR A 349 -2.76 0.47 -10.43
N ARG A 350 -3.11 1.35 -11.38
CA ARG A 350 -2.57 2.71 -11.45
C ARG A 350 -2.77 3.53 -10.19
N GLU A 351 -3.98 3.56 -9.67
CA GLU A 351 -4.27 4.29 -8.44
C GLU A 351 -3.39 3.80 -7.28
N GLN A 352 -3.21 2.49 -7.16
CA GLN A 352 -2.47 1.88 -6.06
C GLN A 352 -0.95 2.08 -6.20
N TYR A 353 -0.36 1.93 -7.40
CA TYR A 353 1.07 2.24 -7.54
C TYR A 353 1.36 3.72 -7.38
N LEU A 354 0.42 4.61 -7.74
CA LEU A 354 0.60 6.06 -7.53
C LEU A 354 0.59 6.39 -6.05
N ALA A 355 -0.32 5.78 -5.27
CA ALA A 355 -0.31 5.90 -3.82
C ALA A 355 1.02 5.44 -3.20
N VAL A 356 1.60 4.34 -3.70
CA VAL A 356 2.96 3.90 -3.31
C VAL A 356 4.02 4.95 -3.63
N TYR A 357 4.07 5.45 -4.87
CA TYR A 357 5.02 6.49 -5.25
C TYR A 357 4.88 7.77 -4.43
N GLU A 358 3.65 8.22 -4.17
CA GLU A 358 3.37 9.44 -3.42
C GLU A 358 3.77 9.30 -1.95
N ALA A 359 3.31 8.25 -1.27
CA ALA A 359 3.61 7.99 0.13
C ALA A 359 5.12 7.78 0.36
N TRP A 360 5.78 7.00 -0.50
CA TRP A 360 7.22 6.75 -0.36
C TRP A 360 8.08 7.94 -0.78
N THR A 361 7.58 8.85 -1.62
CA THR A 361 8.26 10.13 -1.88
C THR A 361 8.25 11.00 -0.64
N LYS A 362 7.11 11.07 0.07
CA LYS A 362 7.02 11.79 1.36
C LYS A 362 7.95 11.14 2.40
N ALA A 363 7.89 9.81 2.54
CA ALA A 363 8.77 9.08 3.47
C ALA A 363 10.27 9.30 3.18
N MET A 364 10.69 9.33 1.91
CA MET A 364 12.07 9.68 1.57
C MET A 364 12.47 11.10 1.98
N ALA A 365 11.55 12.06 1.84
CA ALA A 365 11.79 13.43 2.30
C ALA A 365 11.97 13.48 3.83
N ASP A 366 11.32 12.56 4.56
CA ASP A 366 11.43 12.39 6.00
C ASP A 366 12.64 11.53 6.45
N GLY A 367 13.51 11.16 5.51
CA GLY A 367 14.75 10.40 5.78
C GLY A 367 14.64 8.88 5.65
N VAL A 368 13.47 8.34 5.27
CA VAL A 368 13.30 6.90 5.05
C VAL A 368 13.97 6.47 3.75
N LYS A 369 14.87 5.49 3.81
CA LYS A 369 15.47 4.87 2.62
C LYS A 369 14.51 3.85 1.97
N THR A 370 13.37 4.32 1.50
CA THR A 370 12.33 3.44 0.94
C THR A 370 12.87 2.60 -0.24
N PRO A 371 12.36 1.37 -0.42
CA PRO A 371 12.71 0.55 -1.56
C PRO A 371 12.40 1.27 -2.89
N LYS A 372 13.23 1.00 -3.90
CA LYS A 372 12.92 1.40 -5.28
C LYS A 372 11.79 0.52 -5.84
N VAL A 373 11.08 1.02 -6.84
CA VAL A 373 9.90 0.39 -7.43
C VAL A 373 10.21 -0.06 -8.86
N SER A 374 9.86 -1.31 -9.16
CA SER A 374 9.77 -1.89 -10.49
C SER A 374 8.46 -2.66 -10.64
N PHE A 375 8.21 -3.22 -11.82
CA PHE A 375 6.98 -3.92 -12.15
C PHE A 375 7.30 -5.31 -12.70
N MET A 376 6.58 -6.32 -12.20
CA MET A 376 6.59 -7.66 -12.78
C MET A 376 5.35 -7.84 -13.66
N LEU A 377 5.55 -7.86 -14.97
CA LEU A 377 4.50 -7.97 -15.97
C LEU A 377 4.13 -9.44 -16.26
N PRO A 378 3.01 -9.72 -16.95
CA PRO A 378 2.49 -11.07 -17.17
C PRO A 378 3.50 -12.09 -17.66
N PHE A 379 3.48 -13.27 -17.03
CA PHE A 379 4.32 -14.42 -17.40
C PHE A 379 4.05 -14.90 -18.83
N ASN A 380 2.78 -14.80 -19.27
CA ASN A 380 2.28 -15.26 -20.56
C ASN A 380 1.52 -14.13 -21.28
N GLY A 381 1.73 -13.99 -22.59
CA GLY A 381 0.95 -13.08 -23.45
C GLY A 381 1.64 -11.76 -23.78
N THR A 382 2.10 -11.65 -25.03
CA THR A 382 2.84 -10.48 -25.54
C THR A 382 1.98 -9.22 -25.61
N ALA A 383 0.67 -9.35 -25.87
CA ALA A 383 -0.24 -8.22 -25.97
C ALA A 383 -0.50 -7.53 -24.62
N ASN A 384 -0.74 -8.30 -23.56
CA ASN A 384 -1.00 -7.73 -22.24
C ASN A 384 0.25 -7.08 -21.64
N ALA A 385 1.40 -7.76 -21.71
CA ALA A 385 2.68 -7.19 -21.28
C ALA A 385 3.03 -5.92 -22.07
N TYR A 386 2.78 -5.90 -23.39
CA TYR A 386 2.93 -4.69 -24.20
C TYR A 386 2.00 -3.55 -23.75
N ILE A 387 0.71 -3.82 -23.54
CA ILE A 387 -0.27 -2.81 -23.09
C ILE A 387 0.16 -2.23 -21.74
N GLN A 388 0.55 -3.08 -20.79
CA GLN A 388 1.01 -2.64 -19.47
C GLN A 388 2.31 -1.83 -19.57
N MET A 389 3.32 -2.32 -20.30
CA MET A 389 4.58 -1.60 -20.46
C MET A 389 4.37 -0.24 -21.14
N ARG A 390 3.49 -0.16 -22.15
CA ARG A 390 3.13 1.10 -22.81
C ARG A 390 2.39 2.04 -21.86
N SER A 391 1.50 1.51 -21.03
CA SER A 391 0.81 2.28 -19.98
C SER A 391 1.82 2.86 -19.00
N LEU A 392 2.71 2.05 -18.43
CA LEU A 392 3.74 2.49 -17.49
C LEU A 392 4.68 3.52 -18.12
N PHE A 393 5.13 3.27 -19.36
CA PHE A 393 5.98 4.19 -20.10
C PHE A 393 5.32 5.56 -20.26
N ASN A 394 4.09 5.62 -20.80
CA ASN A 394 3.40 6.89 -21.04
C ASN A 394 2.99 7.62 -19.76
N ASN A 395 2.76 6.89 -18.66
CA ASN A 395 2.19 7.44 -17.45
C ASN A 395 3.22 7.91 -16.45
N ILE A 396 4.38 7.23 -16.38
CA ILE A 396 5.43 7.50 -15.37
C ILE A 396 6.74 7.82 -16.07
N TYR A 397 7.27 6.86 -16.84
CA TYR A 397 8.67 6.88 -17.26
C TYR A 397 8.98 7.94 -18.33
N SER A 398 8.17 8.08 -19.37
CA SER A 398 8.37 9.08 -20.42
C SER A 398 8.15 10.52 -19.93
N LYS A 399 7.60 10.67 -18.72
CA LYS A 399 7.33 11.95 -18.05
C LYS A 399 8.28 12.20 -16.89
N GLU A 400 9.19 11.27 -16.61
CA GLU A 400 10.18 11.37 -15.53
C GLU A 400 9.57 11.56 -14.14
N LEU A 401 8.34 11.05 -13.93
CA LEU A 401 7.65 11.14 -12.65
C LEU A 401 8.24 10.13 -11.66
N TYR A 402 8.51 10.58 -10.44
CA TYR A 402 9.02 9.75 -9.34
C TYR A 402 10.36 9.06 -9.61
N GLN A 403 11.21 9.66 -10.45
CA GLN A 403 12.51 9.11 -10.83
C GLN A 403 13.38 8.62 -9.66
N PRO A 404 13.46 9.31 -8.49
CA PRO A 404 14.24 8.82 -7.35
C PRO A 404 13.77 7.48 -6.79
N LEU A 405 12.53 7.07 -7.06
CA LEU A 405 11.97 5.78 -6.65
C LEU A 405 12.09 4.70 -7.72
N TRP A 406 12.52 4.97 -8.94
CA TRP A 406 12.64 3.91 -9.93
C TRP A 406 13.78 2.95 -9.60
N PHE A 407 13.56 1.66 -9.78
CA PHE A 407 14.65 0.69 -9.73
C PHE A 407 15.42 0.68 -11.05
N TYR A 408 16.72 0.91 -10.97
CA TYR A 408 17.63 0.92 -12.11
C TYR A 408 18.48 -0.36 -12.13
N TRP A 409 18.65 -0.94 -13.32
CA TRP A 409 19.58 -2.04 -13.56
C TRP A 409 20.31 -1.82 -14.88
N ASP A 410 21.62 -2.13 -14.92
CA ASP A 410 22.47 -1.87 -16.09
C ASP A 410 22.37 -0.41 -16.63
N GLY A 411 22.13 0.56 -15.73
CA GLY A 411 22.05 1.99 -16.06
C GLY A 411 20.72 2.49 -16.62
N LYS A 412 19.67 1.65 -16.67
CA LYS A 412 18.32 2.03 -17.15
C LYS A 412 17.24 1.58 -16.15
N PRO A 413 16.05 2.22 -16.15
CA PRO A 413 14.92 1.72 -15.38
C PRO A 413 14.62 0.28 -15.79
N MET A 414 14.33 -0.58 -14.82
CA MET A 414 14.26 -2.02 -15.05
C MET A 414 12.82 -2.53 -14.94
N LEU A 415 12.46 -3.50 -15.79
CA LEU A 415 11.19 -4.25 -15.74
C LEU A 415 11.45 -5.76 -15.87
N MET A 416 10.62 -6.56 -15.21
CA MET A 416 10.48 -8.00 -15.50
C MET A 416 9.33 -8.21 -16.49
N ALA A 417 9.63 -8.51 -17.75
CA ALA A 417 8.60 -8.52 -18.81
C ALA A 417 8.89 -9.49 -19.97
N GLN A 418 7.81 -9.97 -20.61
CA GLN A 418 7.86 -10.68 -21.89
C GLN A 418 7.83 -9.68 -23.05
N VAL A 419 8.81 -9.74 -23.96
CA VAL A 419 8.95 -8.75 -25.07
C VAL A 419 8.85 -9.33 -26.48
N TRP A 420 8.79 -10.65 -26.63
CA TRP A 420 8.95 -11.35 -27.93
C TRP A 420 7.80 -11.13 -28.94
N GLY A 421 6.72 -10.43 -28.57
CA GLY A 421 5.65 -10.05 -29.50
C GLY A 421 5.43 -8.55 -29.61
N ILE A 422 6.42 -7.76 -29.21
CA ILE A 422 6.45 -6.31 -29.46
C ILE A 422 7.21 -6.10 -30.76
N ASP A 423 6.55 -5.56 -31.77
CA ASP A 423 7.16 -5.28 -33.08
C ASP A 423 8.07 -4.04 -32.98
N PRO A 424 9.40 -4.18 -33.05
CA PRO A 424 10.33 -3.06 -32.91
C PRO A 424 10.39 -2.18 -34.17
N SER A 425 9.60 -2.47 -35.21
CA SER A 425 9.54 -1.65 -36.42
C SER A 425 8.85 -0.30 -36.18
N GLY A 426 7.96 -0.22 -35.19
CA GLY A 426 7.34 1.03 -34.72
C GLY A 426 8.27 1.85 -33.84
N ASP A 427 8.25 3.18 -34.01
CA ASP A 427 9.16 4.07 -33.27
C ASP A 427 8.87 4.10 -31.77
N VAL A 428 7.59 3.95 -31.37
CA VAL A 428 7.20 3.91 -29.95
C VAL A 428 7.71 2.64 -29.29
N GLU A 429 7.52 1.50 -29.96
CA GLU A 429 7.94 0.17 -29.51
C GLU A 429 9.46 0.08 -29.37
N ARG A 430 10.19 0.57 -30.38
CA ARG A 430 11.65 0.65 -30.36
C ARG A 430 12.15 1.50 -29.19
N ASN A 431 11.59 2.70 -29.02
CA ASN A 431 11.96 3.61 -27.94
C ASN A 431 11.69 2.99 -26.57
N MET A 432 10.57 2.31 -26.38
CA MET A 432 10.26 1.61 -25.13
C MET A 432 11.26 0.49 -24.83
N LEU A 433 11.57 -0.36 -25.82
CA LEU A 433 12.54 -1.45 -25.66
C LEU A 433 13.97 -0.94 -25.39
N ASP A 434 14.33 0.21 -25.96
CA ASP A 434 15.61 0.87 -25.71
C ASP A 434 15.64 1.63 -24.37
N TYR A 435 14.48 2.06 -23.85
CA TYR A 435 14.40 2.83 -22.62
C TYR A 435 14.62 1.97 -21.36
N PHE A 436 14.09 0.74 -21.35
CA PHE A 436 14.17 -0.15 -20.19
C PHE A 436 15.34 -1.14 -20.28
N THR A 437 15.91 -1.48 -19.12
CA THR A 437 16.56 -2.77 -18.96
C THR A 437 15.48 -3.82 -18.71
N ILE A 438 15.37 -4.81 -19.58
CA ILE A 438 14.34 -5.85 -19.45
C ILE A 438 14.99 -7.17 -19.08
N ARG A 439 14.46 -7.84 -18.06
CA ARG A 439 14.74 -9.26 -17.79
C ARG A 439 13.48 -10.06 -18.10
N LYS A 440 13.63 -11.14 -18.85
CA LYS A 440 12.50 -12.02 -19.17
C LYS A 440 11.99 -12.65 -17.87
N ASN A 441 10.69 -12.50 -17.60
CA ASN A 441 10.06 -13.07 -16.42
C ASN A 441 9.71 -14.55 -16.65
N LEU A 442 10.33 -15.48 -15.90
CA LEU A 442 10.12 -16.92 -16.05
C LEU A 442 9.27 -17.51 -14.90
N PRO A 443 8.13 -18.15 -15.20
CA PRO A 443 7.21 -18.70 -14.19
C PRO A 443 7.59 -20.11 -13.71
N TYR A 444 8.88 -20.45 -13.72
CA TYR A 444 9.36 -21.82 -13.51
C TYR A 444 9.86 -22.03 -12.09
N TYR A 445 9.64 -23.23 -11.54
CA TYR A 445 9.90 -23.53 -10.14
C TYR A 445 11.12 -24.43 -9.95
N LEU A 446 11.50 -25.22 -10.97
CA LEU A 446 12.52 -26.25 -10.84
C LEU A 446 13.81 -25.85 -11.57
N ILE A 447 14.95 -26.29 -11.04
CA ILE A 447 16.27 -26.06 -11.65
C ILE A 447 16.41 -26.69 -13.05
N GLU A 448 15.62 -27.74 -13.34
CA GLU A 448 15.60 -28.42 -14.63
C GLU A 448 14.81 -27.66 -15.70
N ASP A 449 14.05 -26.64 -15.30
CA ASP A 449 13.32 -25.78 -16.22
C ASP A 449 14.31 -24.89 -16.99
N LYS A 450 14.20 -24.88 -18.32
CA LYS A 450 15.19 -24.31 -19.25
C LYS A 450 15.59 -22.87 -18.88
N MET A 451 16.79 -22.72 -18.32
CA MET A 451 17.32 -21.41 -17.96
C MET A 451 17.71 -20.63 -19.23
N GLU A 452 17.08 -19.47 -19.41
CA GLU A 452 17.40 -18.54 -20.49
C GLU A 452 18.30 -17.43 -19.95
N TYR A 453 19.34 -17.05 -20.71
CA TYR A 453 20.16 -15.91 -20.32
C TYR A 453 19.38 -14.60 -20.38
N GLY A 454 19.64 -13.70 -19.43
CA GLY A 454 18.93 -12.42 -19.35
C GLY A 454 17.48 -12.57 -18.89
N ALA A 455 17.14 -13.69 -18.25
CA ALA A 455 15.88 -13.93 -17.59
C ALA A 455 16.05 -13.93 -16.07
N TRP A 456 15.00 -13.56 -15.34
CA TRP A 456 14.89 -13.69 -13.89
C TRP A 456 13.66 -14.55 -13.54
N GLY A 457 13.73 -15.24 -12.41
CA GLY A 457 12.61 -15.99 -11.84
C GLY A 457 11.89 -15.21 -10.75
N TRP A 458 10.70 -15.67 -10.38
CA TRP A 458 9.92 -15.11 -9.28
C TRP A 458 9.83 -16.04 -8.05
N LEU A 459 9.80 -17.36 -8.25
CA LEU A 459 9.70 -18.37 -7.19
C LEU A 459 10.34 -19.69 -7.64
N SER A 460 11.02 -20.41 -6.74
CA SER A 460 11.66 -21.70 -7.03
C SER A 460 11.67 -22.63 -5.81
N MET A 461 11.72 -23.93 -6.07
CA MET A 461 11.95 -24.97 -5.06
C MET A 461 13.44 -25.13 -4.80
N TYR A 462 13.83 -25.51 -3.58
CA TYR A 462 15.20 -25.88 -3.27
C TYR A 462 15.61 -27.18 -4.01
N PRO A 463 16.83 -27.26 -4.58
CA PRO A 463 17.76 -26.14 -4.78
C PRO A 463 17.25 -25.21 -5.88
N GLN A 464 17.29 -23.90 -5.62
CA GLN A 464 16.71 -22.91 -6.55
C GLN A 464 17.48 -22.81 -7.87
N ALA A 465 16.75 -22.44 -8.91
CA ALA A 465 17.33 -22.14 -10.21
C ALA A 465 18.23 -20.88 -10.16
N ILE A 466 19.39 -20.90 -10.82
CA ILE A 466 20.39 -19.83 -10.81
C ILE A 466 20.37 -19.07 -12.14
N TYR A 467 20.04 -17.78 -12.09
CA TYR A 467 19.89 -16.97 -13.30
C TYR A 467 21.17 -16.21 -13.63
N TYR A 468 21.57 -16.27 -14.90
CA TYR A 468 22.75 -15.58 -15.44
C TYR A 468 22.37 -14.60 -16.53
N LYS A 469 23.07 -13.47 -16.57
CA LYS A 469 22.90 -12.48 -17.63
C LYS A 469 23.29 -13.01 -19.01
N ASN A 470 24.33 -13.85 -19.09
CA ASN A 470 24.88 -14.40 -20.33
C ASN A 470 25.79 -15.62 -20.04
N ALA A 471 26.17 -16.33 -21.11
CA ALA A 471 27.05 -17.50 -21.05
C ALA A 471 28.46 -17.23 -20.50
N GLU A 472 28.95 -15.99 -20.59
CA GLU A 472 30.26 -15.63 -20.04
C GLU A 472 30.20 -15.52 -18.52
N ASP A 473 29.12 -14.92 -17.99
CA ASP A 473 28.87 -14.83 -16.55
C ASP A 473 28.70 -16.19 -15.92
N GLU A 474 27.98 -17.10 -16.59
CA GLU A 474 27.87 -18.49 -16.15
C GLU A 474 29.24 -19.19 -16.08
N LYS A 475 30.04 -19.12 -17.15
CA LYS A 475 31.39 -19.72 -17.18
C LYS A 475 32.32 -19.16 -16.09
N LYS A 476 32.11 -17.91 -15.67
CA LYS A 476 32.89 -17.22 -14.64
C LYS A 476 32.30 -17.41 -13.23
N GLY A 477 31.16 -18.10 -13.08
CA GLY A 477 30.48 -18.23 -11.79
C GLY A 477 30.01 -16.89 -11.24
N ARG A 478 29.42 -16.03 -12.09
CA ARG A 478 28.86 -14.73 -11.71
C ARG A 478 27.33 -14.74 -11.79
N PRO A 479 26.65 -15.41 -10.83
CA PRO A 479 25.19 -15.45 -10.82
C PRO A 479 24.60 -14.04 -10.70
N GLU A 480 23.60 -13.74 -11.53
CA GLU A 480 22.91 -12.45 -11.48
C GLU A 480 21.79 -12.48 -10.46
N GLN A 481 20.94 -13.51 -10.47
CA GLN A 481 19.76 -13.57 -9.62
C GLN A 481 19.45 -14.99 -9.12
N ILE A 482 18.90 -15.08 -7.90
CA ILE A 482 18.25 -16.26 -7.35
C ILE A 482 16.95 -15.87 -6.65
N THR A 483 15.96 -16.76 -6.65
CA THR A 483 14.69 -16.54 -5.91
C THR A 483 14.75 -17.19 -4.54
N VAL A 484 14.04 -16.62 -3.57
CA VAL A 484 13.85 -17.20 -2.24
C VAL A 484 12.35 -17.13 -1.94
N GLY A 485 11.73 -18.30 -1.77
CA GLY A 485 10.32 -18.42 -1.39
C GLY A 485 10.17 -18.79 0.08
N VAL A 486 9.20 -18.17 0.75
CA VAL A 486 8.81 -18.52 2.13
C VAL A 486 7.98 -19.83 2.15
N ALA A 487 7.13 -19.98 1.14
CA ALA A 487 6.38 -21.19 0.81
C ALA A 487 6.22 -21.27 -0.72
N GLN A 488 5.82 -22.42 -1.24
CA GLN A 488 5.57 -22.64 -2.65
C GLN A 488 4.29 -23.45 -2.85
N ASN A 489 3.43 -22.99 -3.76
CA ASN A 489 2.26 -23.72 -4.27
C ASN A 489 2.69 -24.85 -5.22
N HIS A 490 3.55 -25.73 -4.70
CA HIS A 490 4.24 -26.80 -5.39
C HIS A 490 4.17 -28.06 -4.55
N ASN A 491 3.76 -29.16 -5.19
CA ASN A 491 3.66 -30.45 -4.55
C ASN A 491 5.03 -31.16 -4.61
N TYR A 492 5.68 -31.31 -3.46
CA TYR A 492 7.06 -31.82 -3.39
C TYR A 492 7.20 -33.32 -3.73
N VAL A 493 6.09 -34.06 -3.85
CA VAL A 493 6.08 -35.48 -4.25
C VAL A 493 5.90 -35.65 -5.76
N THR A 494 4.96 -34.90 -6.34
CA THR A 494 4.59 -35.03 -7.76
C THR A 494 5.37 -34.07 -8.66
N HIS A 495 6.05 -33.09 -8.07
CA HIS A 495 6.78 -32.02 -8.74
C HIS A 495 5.91 -31.18 -9.69
N LYS A 496 4.67 -30.90 -9.27
CA LYS A 496 3.68 -30.13 -10.03
C LYS A 496 3.10 -29.01 -9.18
N LEU A 497 2.52 -28.02 -9.85
CA LEU A 497 1.70 -27.00 -9.17
C LEU A 497 0.53 -27.67 -8.45
N THR A 498 0.21 -27.16 -7.26
CA THR A 498 -0.92 -27.58 -6.43
C THR A 498 -1.45 -26.36 -5.69
N ALA A 499 -2.73 -26.37 -5.30
CA ALA A 499 -3.27 -25.34 -4.42
C ALA A 499 -2.57 -25.37 -3.06
N MET A 500 -2.51 -24.23 -2.37
CA MET A 500 -1.91 -24.11 -1.03
C MET A 500 -2.66 -24.92 0.03
N ASN A 501 -3.96 -25.18 -0.16
CA ASN A 501 -4.73 -26.10 0.68
C ASN A 501 -4.70 -27.57 0.21
N GLY A 502 -3.83 -27.91 -0.75
CA GLY A 502 -3.66 -29.24 -1.31
C GLY A 502 -2.82 -30.18 -0.44
N GLU A 503 -2.51 -31.36 -0.97
CA GLU A 503 -1.65 -32.33 -0.30
C GLU A 503 -0.16 -32.10 -0.65
N ASN A 504 0.73 -32.41 0.28
CA ASN A 504 2.19 -32.37 0.10
C ASN A 504 2.70 -31.04 -0.47
N VAL A 505 2.14 -29.92 0.00
CA VAL A 505 2.55 -28.56 -0.37
C VAL A 505 3.84 -28.20 0.37
N ALA A 506 4.75 -27.51 -0.30
CA ALA A 506 5.94 -26.94 0.34
C ALA A 506 5.57 -25.66 1.12
N GLY A 507 5.03 -25.84 2.33
CA GLY A 507 4.68 -24.76 3.26
C GLY A 507 5.89 -24.17 4.00
N ARG A 508 5.62 -23.33 4.99
CA ARG A 508 6.64 -22.64 5.81
C ARG A 508 7.52 -23.59 6.62
N SER A 509 6.96 -24.71 7.09
CA SER A 509 7.67 -25.73 7.86
C SER A 509 8.39 -26.76 6.98
N TYR A 510 8.27 -26.66 5.65
CA TYR A 510 8.86 -27.61 4.72
C TYR A 510 10.40 -27.56 4.72
N THR A 511 11.05 -28.71 4.53
CA THR A 511 12.47 -28.78 4.13
C THR A 511 12.68 -29.95 3.17
N SER A 512 13.70 -29.87 2.32
CA SER A 512 14.02 -30.96 1.38
C SER A 512 14.36 -32.29 2.05
N ASP A 513 14.93 -32.25 3.27
CA ASP A 513 15.33 -33.43 4.03
C ASP A 513 14.18 -34.05 4.86
N LEU A 514 13.27 -33.23 5.39
CA LEU A 514 12.20 -33.68 6.30
C LEU A 514 10.82 -33.68 5.65
N SER A 515 10.69 -33.15 4.44
CA SER A 515 9.41 -32.86 3.80
C SER A 515 8.57 -31.90 4.65
N HIS A 516 7.76 -32.36 5.59
CA HIS A 516 6.96 -31.50 6.47
C HIS A 516 7.30 -31.78 7.94
N ILE A 517 7.43 -30.71 8.75
CA ILE A 517 7.68 -30.84 10.18
C ILE A 517 6.33 -30.79 10.90
N ASP A 518 5.85 -31.94 11.39
CA ASP A 518 4.55 -32.14 12.05
C ASP A 518 4.39 -31.44 13.43
N ASP A 519 5.21 -30.43 13.72
CA ASP A 519 5.09 -29.58 14.91
C ASP A 519 4.15 -28.41 14.59
N PRO A 520 3.04 -28.21 15.34
CA PRO A 520 2.14 -27.07 15.14
C PRO A 520 2.84 -25.70 15.20
N ASP A 521 3.94 -25.60 15.95
CA ASP A 521 4.77 -24.39 16.07
C ASP A 521 5.90 -24.36 15.03
N GLY A 522 6.11 -25.44 14.28
CA GLY A 522 7.11 -25.53 13.21
C GLY A 522 6.94 -24.43 12.15
N ARG A 523 5.69 -24.04 11.88
CA ARG A 523 5.34 -22.92 10.99
C ARG A 523 5.84 -21.55 11.47
N LEU A 524 6.21 -21.39 12.74
CA LEU A 524 6.73 -20.13 13.28
C LEU A 524 8.21 -19.92 12.91
N TRP A 525 8.96 -21.02 12.73
CA TRP A 525 10.41 -21.00 12.59
C TRP A 525 10.90 -20.73 11.16
N GLY A 526 10.04 -20.90 10.14
CA GLY A 526 10.37 -20.58 8.75
C GLY A 526 11.49 -21.45 8.18
N TYR A 527 11.45 -22.76 8.42
CA TYR A 527 12.50 -23.69 7.98
C TYR A 527 12.68 -23.72 6.46
N ASN A 528 11.59 -23.62 5.69
CA ASN A 528 11.67 -23.54 4.23
C ASN A 528 12.37 -22.25 3.79
N PHE A 529 11.99 -21.13 4.40
CA PHE A 529 12.59 -19.83 4.13
C PHE A 529 14.09 -19.85 4.45
N GLU A 530 14.49 -20.46 5.57
CA GLU A 530 15.89 -20.66 5.94
C GLU A 530 16.64 -21.53 4.92
N GLU A 531 16.12 -22.71 4.54
CA GLU A 531 16.77 -23.60 3.56
C GLU A 531 17.02 -22.88 2.22
N GLN A 532 16.01 -22.15 1.74
CA GLN A 532 16.08 -21.35 0.52
C GLN A 532 17.13 -20.24 0.62
N PHE A 533 17.14 -19.49 1.73
CA PHE A 533 18.07 -18.38 1.92
C PHE A 533 19.52 -18.87 2.11
N GLU A 534 19.72 -19.98 2.83
CA GLU A 534 21.03 -20.60 3.02
C GLU A 534 21.65 -21.04 1.70
N TYR A 535 20.84 -21.56 0.77
CA TYR A 535 21.32 -21.85 -0.57
C TYR A 535 21.68 -20.57 -1.34
N ALA A 536 20.84 -19.54 -1.27
CA ALA A 536 21.12 -18.24 -1.89
C ALA A 536 22.43 -17.61 -1.38
N LEU A 537 22.71 -17.69 -0.07
CA LEU A 537 23.96 -17.22 0.52
C LEU A 537 25.19 -18.01 0.04
N LYS A 538 25.05 -19.32 -0.20
CA LYS A 538 26.12 -20.16 -0.77
C LYS A 538 26.38 -19.82 -2.24
N VAL A 539 25.34 -19.50 -3.00
CA VAL A 539 25.45 -19.11 -4.41
C VAL A 539 26.03 -17.70 -4.57
N ASP A 540 25.73 -16.79 -3.64
CA ASP A 540 26.17 -15.40 -3.61
C ASP A 540 25.88 -14.62 -4.92
N PRO A 541 24.60 -14.54 -5.35
CA PRO A 541 24.20 -13.77 -6.53
C PRO A 541 24.37 -12.27 -6.32
N LYS A 542 24.20 -11.48 -7.38
CA LYS A 542 24.04 -10.02 -7.25
C LYS A 542 22.67 -9.63 -6.69
N VAL A 543 21.62 -10.39 -7.05
CA VAL A 543 20.23 -10.14 -6.66
C VAL A 543 19.64 -11.37 -5.97
N ILE A 544 19.10 -11.19 -4.77
CA ILE A 544 18.15 -12.13 -4.18
C ILE A 544 16.76 -11.53 -4.39
N PHE A 545 15.85 -12.30 -4.99
CA PHE A 545 14.44 -11.92 -5.18
C PHE A 545 13.55 -12.73 -4.25
N ILE A 546 12.86 -12.07 -3.31
CA ILE A 546 12.08 -12.71 -2.24
C ILE A 546 10.59 -12.67 -2.58
N THR A 547 9.90 -13.80 -2.40
CA THR A 547 8.44 -13.92 -2.54
C THR A 547 7.81 -14.33 -1.19
N GLY A 548 7.12 -13.42 -0.49
CA GLY A 548 6.96 -11.98 -0.77
C GLY A 548 6.47 -11.18 0.44
N TRP A 549 6.10 -9.90 0.25
CA TRP A 549 5.66 -9.03 1.35
C TRP A 549 4.21 -9.23 1.82
N ASN A 550 3.22 -8.99 0.95
CA ASN A 550 1.82 -8.70 1.34
C ASN A 550 0.72 -9.20 0.38
N GLU A 551 0.83 -10.44 -0.10
CA GLU A 551 -0.19 -11.20 -0.84
C GLU A 551 -1.32 -11.70 0.07
N TRP A 552 -1.99 -10.79 0.77
CA TRP A 552 -2.93 -11.21 1.79
C TRP A 552 -4.16 -11.96 1.25
N ASN A 553 -4.71 -11.52 0.11
CA ASN A 553 -5.95 -12.03 -0.42
C ASN A 553 -5.76 -12.89 -1.69
N VAL A 554 -6.59 -13.92 -1.82
CA VAL A 554 -6.46 -14.95 -2.86
C VAL A 554 -7.79 -15.30 -3.51
N GLY A 555 -7.72 -15.80 -4.75
CA GLY A 555 -8.85 -16.42 -5.44
C GLY A 555 -9.23 -17.76 -4.82
N ARG A 556 -10.52 -18.10 -4.90
CA ARG A 556 -11.04 -19.39 -4.42
C ARG A 556 -11.80 -20.07 -5.55
N GLU A 557 -11.36 -21.27 -5.92
CA GLU A 557 -11.88 -22.01 -7.05
C GLU A 557 -12.61 -23.28 -6.60
N GLN A 558 -13.62 -23.72 -7.36
CA GLN A 558 -14.31 -24.97 -7.05
C GLN A 558 -13.37 -26.18 -7.14
N GLU A 559 -12.51 -26.18 -8.16
CA GLU A 559 -11.43 -27.16 -8.33
C GLU A 559 -10.28 -26.51 -9.12
N TRP A 560 -9.04 -26.69 -8.65
CA TRP A 560 -7.84 -26.24 -9.36
C TRP A 560 -6.69 -27.22 -9.14
N GLN A 561 -5.99 -27.62 -10.21
CA GLN A 561 -4.94 -28.64 -10.20
C GLN A 561 -5.34 -29.96 -9.48
N GLY A 562 -6.63 -30.31 -9.51
CA GLY A 562 -7.17 -31.50 -8.85
C GLY A 562 -7.47 -31.37 -7.36
N VAL A 563 -7.25 -30.18 -6.77
CA VAL A 563 -7.66 -29.85 -5.39
C VAL A 563 -9.07 -29.28 -5.41
N LYS A 564 -9.97 -29.77 -4.55
CA LYS A 564 -11.33 -29.24 -4.38
C LYS A 564 -11.32 -28.07 -3.42
N ASN A 565 -12.21 -27.09 -3.63
CA ASN A 565 -12.22 -25.86 -2.83
C ASN A 565 -10.83 -25.19 -2.82
N ALA A 566 -10.22 -25.07 -3.99
CA ALA A 566 -8.83 -24.75 -4.11
C ALA A 566 -8.55 -23.27 -3.82
N PHE A 567 -7.50 -23.04 -3.03
CA PHE A 567 -6.87 -21.75 -2.81
C PHE A 567 -5.47 -21.78 -3.46
N PRO A 568 -5.31 -21.27 -4.70
CA PRO A 568 -4.11 -21.52 -5.51
C PRO A 568 -2.80 -20.95 -4.95
N ASP A 569 -2.87 -19.78 -4.29
CA ASP A 569 -1.69 -18.96 -4.00
C ASP A 569 -1.36 -18.87 -2.50
N GLU A 570 -2.38 -18.75 -1.65
CA GLU A 570 -2.27 -18.50 -0.20
C GLU A 570 -3.44 -19.20 0.50
N PHE A 571 -3.30 -19.69 1.74
CA PHE A 571 -4.42 -20.34 2.44
C PHE A 571 -4.47 -20.08 3.93
N ASP A 572 -3.39 -20.35 4.66
CA ASP A 572 -3.36 -20.28 6.12
C ASP A 572 -1.95 -19.92 6.63
N ALA A 573 -1.74 -19.94 7.94
CA ALA A 573 -0.45 -19.58 8.55
C ALA A 573 0.70 -20.54 8.19
N GLU A 574 0.45 -21.75 7.66
CA GLU A 574 1.50 -22.66 7.17
C GLU A 574 1.70 -22.54 5.66
N PHE A 575 0.61 -22.40 4.90
CA PHE A 575 0.59 -22.38 3.44
C PHE A 575 0.32 -20.97 2.93
N SER A 576 1.21 -20.04 3.31
CA SER A 576 1.24 -18.66 2.86
C SER A 576 2.68 -18.16 2.65
N ARG A 577 2.87 -17.12 1.83
CA ARG A 577 4.19 -16.59 1.45
C ARG A 577 4.51 -15.21 2.04
N ASP A 578 3.56 -14.61 2.74
CA ASP A 578 3.69 -13.25 3.27
C ASP A 578 4.70 -13.11 4.41
N LEU A 579 5.39 -11.97 4.39
CA LEU A 579 6.38 -11.54 5.37
C LEU A 579 5.94 -10.31 6.18
N GLU A 580 4.88 -9.61 5.75
CA GLU A 580 4.26 -8.55 6.53
C GLU A 580 3.69 -9.11 7.84
N PRO A 581 3.84 -8.40 8.98
CA PRO A 581 3.34 -8.92 10.25
C PRO A 581 1.84 -9.21 10.25
N SER A 582 1.42 -10.28 10.92
CA SER A 582 0.01 -10.67 11.06
C SER A 582 -0.51 -10.49 12.49
N ARG A 583 -1.84 -10.35 12.64
CA ARG A 583 -2.52 -10.40 13.96
C ARG A 583 -2.64 -11.83 14.48
N GLY A 584 -2.50 -12.84 13.62
CA GLY A 584 -2.53 -14.25 14.00
C GLY A 584 -1.21 -14.74 14.60
N VAL A 585 -1.00 -16.05 14.50
CA VAL A 585 0.08 -16.75 15.23
C VAL A 585 1.48 -16.41 14.75
N LEU A 586 1.64 -15.96 13.50
CA LEU A 586 2.97 -15.66 12.93
C LEU A 586 3.57 -14.37 13.49
N LYS A 587 2.74 -13.40 13.87
CA LYS A 587 3.15 -12.09 14.40
C LYS A 587 4.19 -11.44 13.49
N ASP A 588 5.29 -10.95 14.05
CA ASP A 588 6.42 -10.33 13.35
C ASP A 588 7.65 -11.25 13.23
N ASN A 589 7.51 -12.55 13.51
CA ASN A 589 8.63 -13.50 13.50
C ASN A 589 9.30 -13.57 12.12
N TYR A 590 8.52 -13.60 11.05
CA TYR A 590 9.06 -13.67 9.69
C TYR A 590 9.75 -12.38 9.25
N TYR A 591 9.29 -11.22 9.75
CA TYR A 591 9.94 -9.93 9.51
C TYR A 591 11.36 -9.92 10.09
N TYR A 592 11.55 -10.32 11.34
CA TYR A 592 12.90 -10.34 11.94
C TYR A 592 13.81 -11.45 11.39
N GLN A 593 13.22 -12.56 10.94
CA GLN A 593 13.96 -13.57 10.18
C GLN A 593 14.51 -13.00 8.86
N LEU A 594 13.67 -12.24 8.12
CA LEU A 594 14.09 -11.51 6.93
C LEU A 594 15.24 -10.55 7.25
N VAL A 595 15.11 -9.70 8.27
CA VAL A 595 16.15 -8.74 8.67
C VAL A 595 17.50 -9.43 8.88
N ASN A 596 17.53 -10.54 9.61
CA ASN A 596 18.77 -11.29 9.85
C ASN A 596 19.35 -11.90 8.56
N PHE A 597 18.53 -12.44 7.67
CA PHE A 597 19.01 -12.95 6.39
C PHE A 597 19.55 -11.86 5.48
N VAL A 598 18.90 -10.69 5.43
CA VAL A 598 19.39 -9.54 4.67
C VAL A 598 20.73 -9.06 5.23
N ARG A 599 20.89 -8.96 6.55
CA ARG A 599 22.19 -8.64 7.18
C ARG A 599 23.27 -9.67 6.84
N ARG A 600 22.96 -10.97 6.79
CA ARG A 600 23.93 -12.00 6.35
C ARG A 600 24.34 -11.83 4.89
N TYR A 601 23.42 -11.41 4.03
CA TYR A 601 23.68 -11.25 2.61
C TYR A 601 24.42 -9.95 2.29
N LYS A 602 24.02 -8.84 2.93
CA LYS A 602 24.53 -7.49 2.66
C LYS A 602 25.59 -7.01 3.65
N GLY A 603 25.81 -7.68 4.77
CA GLY A 603 26.59 -7.15 5.88
C GLY A 603 25.82 -6.13 6.72
N ALA A 604 26.49 -5.49 7.67
CA ALA A 604 25.92 -4.45 8.53
C ALA A 604 26.98 -3.39 8.85
N HIS A 605 26.58 -2.19 9.26
CA HIS A 605 27.48 -1.20 9.85
C HIS A 605 27.88 -1.59 11.29
N PRO A 606 29.10 -1.24 11.76
CA PRO A 606 29.44 -1.34 13.17
C PRO A 606 28.49 -0.50 14.02
N ILE A 607 28.09 -1.03 15.18
CA ILE A 607 27.34 -0.24 16.17
C ILE A 607 28.20 0.99 16.55
N PRO A 608 27.67 2.22 16.42
CA PRO A 608 28.44 3.42 16.72
C PRO A 608 28.93 3.42 18.17
N ARG A 609 30.19 3.80 18.37
CA ARG A 609 30.78 3.81 19.71
C ARG A 609 30.33 5.04 20.48
N PRO A 610 29.94 4.87 21.76
CA PRO A 610 29.77 5.98 22.68
C PRO A 610 30.99 6.90 22.76
N GLY A 611 30.73 8.20 22.85
CA GLY A 611 31.74 9.20 23.16
C GLY A 611 32.33 9.05 24.57
N ASN A 612 33.21 10.00 24.92
CA ASN A 612 33.77 10.11 26.27
C ASN A 612 32.68 10.39 27.30
N GLU A 613 32.97 10.08 28.56
CA GLU A 613 32.07 10.42 29.68
C GLU A 613 31.80 11.92 29.73
N LYS A 614 30.54 12.27 29.99
CA LYS A 614 30.09 13.65 30.11
C LYS A 614 28.93 13.71 31.10
N THR A 615 29.18 14.28 32.27
CA THR A 615 28.13 14.61 33.24
C THR A 615 27.19 15.65 32.64
N ILE A 616 25.90 15.39 32.72
CA ILE A 616 24.83 16.30 32.29
C ILE A 616 24.21 16.93 33.53
N THR A 617 23.97 18.24 33.47
CA THR A 617 23.28 19.00 34.51
C THR A 617 21.91 19.42 33.99
N LEU A 618 20.85 18.91 34.64
CA LEU A 618 19.48 19.32 34.33
C LEU A 618 19.34 20.84 34.54
N GLY A 619 18.75 21.53 33.57
CA GLY A 619 18.50 22.96 33.56
C GLY A 619 19.64 23.78 32.95
N ALA A 620 20.72 23.15 32.51
CA ALA A 620 21.85 23.84 31.87
C ALA A 620 21.67 24.07 30.35
N GLY A 621 20.55 23.63 29.78
CA GLY A 621 20.17 23.82 28.38
C GLY A 621 20.86 22.85 27.40
N GLU A 622 20.46 22.93 26.13
CA GLU A 622 20.78 21.91 25.12
C GLU A 622 22.25 21.86 24.67
N ALA A 623 22.98 22.98 24.73
CA ALA A 623 24.37 23.06 24.25
C ALA A 623 25.34 22.05 24.93
N GLN A 624 24.97 21.48 26.08
CA GLN A 624 25.74 20.41 26.71
C GLN A 624 25.67 19.07 25.95
N TRP A 625 24.74 18.87 25.03
CA TRP A 625 24.60 17.65 24.24
C TRP A 625 25.35 17.70 22.90
N ASP A 626 25.87 18.87 22.49
CA ASP A 626 26.57 19.07 21.21
C ASP A 626 27.74 18.13 20.97
N SER A 627 28.45 17.75 22.04
CA SER A 627 29.61 16.83 21.96
C SER A 627 29.31 15.40 22.43
N VAL A 628 28.04 15.06 22.64
CA VAL A 628 27.61 13.70 23.02
C VAL A 628 27.30 12.92 21.76
N GLU A 629 27.98 11.78 21.62
CA GLU A 629 27.86 10.88 20.47
C GLU A 629 27.62 9.43 20.96
N PRO A 630 26.97 8.58 20.14
CA PRO A 630 26.31 8.92 18.88
C PRO A 630 24.93 9.58 19.09
N TYR A 631 24.39 10.19 18.02
CA TYR A 631 22.96 10.46 17.92
C TYR A 631 22.26 9.25 17.30
N TYR A 632 21.24 8.73 17.99
CA TYR A 632 20.41 7.62 17.55
C TYR A 632 19.21 8.17 16.78
N ALA A 633 19.35 8.32 15.47
CA ALA A 633 18.29 8.88 14.62
C ALA A 633 17.12 7.89 14.44
N ALA A 634 15.91 8.43 14.38
CA ALA A 634 14.67 7.79 13.96
C ALA A 634 14.02 8.60 12.83
N TYR A 635 13.01 8.06 12.17
CA TYR A 635 12.32 8.75 11.07
C TYR A 635 11.38 9.84 11.61
N ILE A 636 11.26 10.94 10.89
CA ILE A 636 10.18 11.93 11.12
C ILE A 636 8.85 11.35 10.62
N GLY A 637 7.73 11.85 11.12
CA GLY A 637 6.41 11.69 10.50
C GLY A 637 5.71 10.39 10.85
N ASN A 638 6.06 9.77 11.99
CA ASN A 638 5.47 8.50 12.42
C ASN A 638 4.12 8.69 13.12
N THR A 639 3.80 9.93 13.51
CA THR A 639 2.56 10.32 14.21
C THR A 639 1.41 10.71 13.28
N GLY A 640 1.45 10.33 11.99
CA GLY A 640 0.37 10.63 11.05
C GLY A 640 -0.94 9.92 11.38
N ASP A 641 -2.05 10.66 11.27
CA ASP A 641 -3.40 10.13 11.45
C ASP A 641 -3.79 9.12 10.33
N ARG A 642 -4.67 8.18 10.67
CA ARG A 642 -5.34 7.28 9.74
C ARG A 642 -6.85 7.52 9.79
N ASP A 643 -7.46 7.68 8.63
CA ASP A 643 -8.91 7.55 8.43
C ASP A 643 -9.11 6.99 7.01
N ALA A 644 -9.14 5.67 6.90
CA ALA A 644 -9.05 4.97 5.62
C ALA A 644 -10.00 3.78 5.55
N LEU A 645 -10.59 3.59 4.36
CA LEU A 645 -11.44 2.45 4.07
C LEU A 645 -10.63 1.16 3.98
N GLY A 646 -11.20 0.09 4.52
CA GLY A 646 -10.77 -1.29 4.32
C GLY A 646 -11.72 -2.06 3.40
N TYR A 647 -11.58 -3.38 3.39
CA TYR A 647 -12.52 -4.26 2.69
C TYR A 647 -13.94 -4.19 3.26
N GLY A 648 -14.93 -4.36 2.38
CA GLY A 648 -16.35 -4.16 2.70
C GLY A 648 -16.65 -2.71 3.11
N ASN A 649 -17.31 -2.54 4.26
CA ASN A 649 -17.66 -1.23 4.85
C ASN A 649 -16.82 -0.92 6.10
N VAL A 650 -15.66 -1.55 6.25
CA VAL A 650 -14.77 -1.29 7.39
C VAL A 650 -14.06 0.04 7.17
N ASN A 651 -14.02 0.88 8.21
CA ASN A 651 -13.22 2.09 8.24
C ASN A 651 -12.21 1.97 9.38
N TYR A 652 -10.93 2.15 9.06
CA TYR A 652 -9.83 2.12 10.03
C TYR A 652 -9.46 3.54 10.42
N THR A 653 -9.43 3.79 11.72
CA THR A 653 -9.06 5.09 12.29
C THR A 653 -7.94 4.93 13.30
N GLU A 654 -6.95 5.80 13.25
CA GLU A 654 -5.85 5.87 14.21
C GLU A 654 -5.45 7.34 14.38
N PHE A 655 -5.55 7.86 15.60
CA PHE A 655 -5.33 9.28 15.92
C PHE A 655 -4.44 9.47 17.16
N SER A 656 -3.66 8.45 17.50
CA SER A 656 -2.80 8.44 18.70
C SER A 656 -1.45 9.11 18.50
N GLY A 657 -1.09 9.51 17.27
CA GLY A 657 0.10 10.30 17.01
C GLY A 657 0.13 11.57 17.87
N ARG A 658 1.19 11.76 18.66
CA ARG A 658 1.28 12.87 19.63
C ARG A 658 2.66 13.51 19.68
N ASN A 659 3.67 12.81 20.20
CA ASN A 659 5.06 13.27 20.18
C ASN A 659 5.84 12.45 19.15
N ASP A 660 6.23 13.09 18.03
CA ASP A 660 7.00 12.44 16.95
C ASP A 660 8.49 12.41 17.33
N ILE A 661 8.98 11.25 17.73
CA ILE A 661 10.31 11.00 18.26
C ILE A 661 11.28 10.80 17.10
N ILE A 662 12.20 11.76 16.93
CA ILE A 662 13.11 11.80 15.78
C ILE A 662 14.53 11.35 16.14
N GLY A 663 14.82 11.20 17.43
CA GLY A 663 16.06 10.57 17.85
C GLY A 663 16.38 10.70 19.33
N ALA A 664 17.55 10.18 19.70
CA ALA A 664 18.01 10.20 21.09
C ALA A 664 19.54 10.33 21.21
N LYS A 665 20.00 10.73 22.39
CA LYS A 665 21.38 10.66 22.85
C LYS A 665 21.40 9.99 24.23
N ILE A 666 22.56 9.43 24.57
CA ILE A 666 22.81 8.95 25.92
C ILE A 666 24.23 9.33 26.35
N SER A 667 24.33 9.86 27.55
CA SER A 667 25.60 10.15 28.20
C SER A 667 25.74 9.38 29.50
N ARG A 668 26.97 9.34 30.03
CA ARG A 668 27.31 8.67 31.29
C ARG A 668 28.35 9.47 32.07
N ASP A 669 28.35 9.27 33.38
CA ASP A 669 29.49 9.56 34.26
C ASP A 669 29.73 8.38 35.23
N SER A 670 30.45 8.59 36.33
CA SER A 670 30.75 7.53 37.29
C SER A 670 29.51 6.93 37.97
N GLU A 671 28.40 7.65 38.09
CA GLU A 671 27.23 7.25 38.87
C GLU A 671 25.93 7.16 38.05
N PHE A 672 25.79 7.99 37.01
CA PHE A 672 24.54 8.16 36.28
C PHE A 672 24.65 7.83 34.79
N LEU A 673 23.51 7.41 34.23
CA LEU A 673 23.18 7.48 32.82
C LEU A 673 22.18 8.62 32.60
N TYR A 674 22.33 9.31 31.48
CA TYR A 674 21.48 10.41 31.06
C TYR A 674 20.89 10.07 29.71
N PHE A 675 19.60 9.77 29.67
CA PHE A 675 18.88 9.51 28.42
C PHE A 675 18.24 10.79 27.96
N HIS A 676 18.45 11.15 26.70
CA HIS A 676 17.97 12.37 26.11
C HIS A 676 17.25 12.07 24.82
N VAL A 677 15.99 12.47 24.72
CA VAL A 677 15.15 12.22 23.54
C VAL A 677 14.76 13.55 22.92
N GLU A 678 14.76 13.57 21.58
CA GLU A 678 14.34 14.69 20.77
C GLU A 678 13.07 14.30 20.01
N CYS A 679 12.05 15.13 20.14
CA CYS A 679 10.86 15.07 19.29
C CYS A 679 10.93 16.14 18.20
N TYR A 680 10.16 15.99 17.13
CA TYR A 680 10.07 16.99 16.08
C TYR A 680 9.54 18.33 16.62
N ASP A 681 8.43 18.26 17.36
CA ASP A 681 7.76 19.40 17.98
C ASP A 681 7.95 19.40 19.51
N ASN A 682 7.51 20.48 20.17
CA ASN A 682 7.53 20.57 21.62
C ASN A 682 6.78 19.40 22.28
N ILE A 683 7.41 18.77 23.28
CA ILE A 683 6.86 17.63 23.98
C ILE A 683 5.60 18.05 24.76
N THR A 684 4.55 17.24 24.67
CA THR A 684 3.26 17.49 25.34
C THR A 684 3.36 17.39 26.88
N PRO A 685 2.37 17.87 27.64
CA PRO A 685 2.42 17.85 29.11
C PRO A 685 2.50 16.44 29.72
N TYR A 686 3.31 16.30 30.78
CA TYR A 686 3.51 15.04 31.50
C TYR A 686 2.27 14.43 32.16
N THR A 687 1.18 15.20 32.26
CA THR A 687 -0.08 14.77 32.86
C THR A 687 -0.90 13.86 31.94
N ASP A 688 -0.53 13.80 30.66
CA ASP A 688 -1.21 12.95 29.70
C ASP A 688 -0.85 11.48 29.97
N LYS A 689 -1.79 10.57 29.70
CA LYS A 689 -1.53 9.13 29.85
C LYS A 689 -0.60 8.63 28.74
N LEU A 690 0.07 7.50 29.02
CA LEU A 690 0.94 6.80 28.07
C LEU A 690 2.04 7.73 27.52
N TRP A 691 2.48 8.70 28.32
CA TRP A 691 3.35 9.78 27.89
C TRP A 691 4.81 9.40 28.03
N MET A 692 5.56 9.53 26.93
CA MET A 692 7.03 9.41 26.85
C MET A 692 7.60 8.29 27.74
N ASN A 693 7.38 7.03 27.37
CA ASN A 693 8.00 5.90 28.05
C ASN A 693 9.39 5.62 27.48
N LEU A 694 10.35 5.33 28.36
CA LEU A 694 11.67 4.83 28.01
C LEU A 694 11.77 3.37 28.46
N LEU A 695 11.94 2.47 27.51
CA LEU A 695 12.11 1.03 27.73
C LEU A 695 13.60 0.69 27.68
N ILE A 696 14.08 -0.03 28.68
CA ILE A 696 15.52 -0.29 28.87
C ILE A 696 15.78 -1.78 29.06
N ASP A 697 16.78 -2.27 28.35
CA ASP A 697 17.34 -3.61 28.40
C ASP A 697 18.83 -3.50 28.74
N CYS A 698 19.19 -3.92 29.95
CA CYS A 698 20.54 -3.85 30.52
C CYS A 698 21.18 -5.23 30.70
N ASP A 699 20.39 -6.30 30.66
CA ASP A 699 20.80 -7.66 30.96
C ASP A 699 20.42 -8.60 29.82
N ALA A 700 21.37 -9.35 29.28
CA ALA A 700 21.14 -10.46 28.35
C ALA A 700 20.45 -11.68 29.02
N GLY A 701 19.61 -11.47 30.04
CA GLY A 701 18.94 -12.49 30.85
C GLY A 701 17.42 -12.53 30.65
N GLU A 702 16.83 -13.72 30.78
CA GLU A 702 15.44 -14.09 30.45
C GLU A 702 14.31 -13.41 31.27
N ASN A 703 14.60 -12.41 32.10
CA ASN A 703 13.62 -11.80 33.00
C ASN A 703 13.27 -10.37 32.54
N GLY A 704 12.18 -10.23 31.80
CA GLY A 704 11.66 -8.93 31.35
C GLY A 704 10.54 -9.06 30.33
N TRP A 705 9.73 -8.00 30.20
CA TRP A 705 8.67 -7.94 29.18
C TRP A 705 9.30 -7.72 27.81
N ASN A 706 9.13 -8.68 26.89
CA ASN A 706 9.74 -8.63 25.55
C ASN A 706 11.22 -8.22 25.58
N THR A 707 12.01 -8.81 26.48
CA THR A 707 13.45 -8.53 26.72
C THR A 707 13.79 -7.17 27.32
N PHE A 708 12.82 -6.28 27.59
CA PHE A 708 13.07 -5.08 28.39
C PHE A 708 13.03 -5.44 29.88
N ASN A 709 14.06 -5.02 30.63
CA ASN A 709 14.13 -5.25 32.06
C ASN A 709 13.43 -4.12 32.84
N TYR A 710 13.48 -2.89 32.31
CA TYR A 710 12.96 -1.70 32.96
C TYR A 710 12.11 -0.85 32.03
N VAL A 711 11.23 -0.07 32.64
CA VAL A 711 10.47 1.00 31.98
C VAL A 711 10.47 2.23 32.86
N VAL A 712 10.63 3.39 32.24
CA VAL A 712 10.40 4.69 32.86
C VAL A 712 9.06 5.22 32.38
N ASN A 713 8.32 5.85 33.29
CA ASN A 713 7.09 6.60 33.00
C ASN A 713 5.84 5.77 32.66
N LYS A 714 5.88 4.44 32.87
CA LYS A 714 4.66 3.61 32.85
C LYS A 714 3.68 4.05 33.95
N SER A 715 4.19 4.35 35.14
CA SER A 715 3.48 5.10 36.17
C SER A 715 3.61 6.61 35.95
N ALA A 716 2.52 7.35 36.20
CA ALA A 716 2.45 8.78 35.94
C ALA A 716 3.61 9.58 36.58
N ALA A 717 4.24 10.43 35.77
CA ALA A 717 5.24 11.39 36.21
C ALA A 717 4.65 12.45 37.17
N SER A 718 5.55 13.09 37.93
CA SER A 718 5.30 14.35 38.62
C SER A 718 5.94 15.51 37.86
N ALA A 719 5.78 16.74 38.35
CA ALA A 719 6.40 17.92 37.75
C ALA A 719 7.95 17.90 37.73
N SER A 720 8.60 17.02 38.50
CA SER A 720 10.07 16.97 38.59
C SER A 720 10.67 15.56 38.67
N THR A 721 9.83 14.52 38.72
CA THR A 721 10.29 13.13 38.75
C THR A 721 9.50 12.23 37.81
N VAL A 722 10.21 11.28 37.18
CA VAL A 722 9.63 10.11 36.51
C VAL A 722 9.87 8.88 37.36
N VAL A 723 9.05 7.85 37.18
CA VAL A 723 9.16 6.59 37.94
C VAL A 723 9.91 5.57 37.10
N LEU A 724 11.02 5.05 37.62
CA LEU A 724 11.69 3.87 37.08
C LEU A 724 11.05 2.63 37.70
N GLU A 725 10.63 1.72 36.85
CA GLU A 725 10.03 0.44 37.24
C GLU A 725 10.77 -0.72 36.59
N ARG A 726 10.79 -1.87 37.26
CA ARG A 726 11.33 -3.13 36.76
C ARG A 726 10.19 -4.07 36.40
N PHE A 727 10.25 -4.70 35.23
CA PHE A 727 9.29 -5.72 34.86
C PHE A 727 9.46 -6.97 35.74
N THR A 728 8.34 -7.56 36.16
CA THR A 728 8.30 -8.67 37.13
C THR A 728 8.23 -10.06 36.49
N GLY A 729 8.18 -10.11 35.15
CA GLY A 729 8.14 -11.34 34.36
C GLY A 729 8.04 -11.04 32.87
N SER A 730 7.52 -12.00 32.09
CA SER A 730 7.32 -11.86 30.64
C SER A 730 6.10 -11.01 30.25
N GLY A 731 5.22 -10.70 31.22
CA GLY A 731 4.07 -9.81 31.04
C GLY A 731 4.39 -8.36 31.39
N TYR A 732 3.44 -7.44 31.16
CA TYR A 732 3.64 -6.00 31.33
C TYR A 732 3.58 -5.49 32.79
N ASP A 733 3.49 -6.41 33.75
CA ASP A 733 3.47 -6.08 35.17
C ASP A 733 4.86 -5.63 35.65
N SER A 734 4.89 -4.54 36.42
CA SER A 734 6.11 -3.88 36.87
C SER A 734 6.04 -3.50 38.34
N GLU A 735 7.21 -3.33 38.97
CA GLU A 735 7.34 -2.81 40.33
C GLU A 735 8.27 -1.59 40.35
N LYS A 736 7.95 -0.61 41.19
CA LYS A 736 8.74 0.61 41.34
C LYS A 736 10.13 0.31 41.89
N VAL A 737 11.15 0.87 41.24
CA VAL A 737 12.56 0.81 41.64
C VAL A 737 12.98 2.13 42.28
N ALA A 738 12.79 3.25 41.57
CA ALA A 738 13.26 4.56 42.00
C ALA A 738 12.42 5.71 41.41
N ASP A 739 12.46 6.87 42.05
CA ASP A 739 12.08 8.15 41.45
C ASP A 739 13.34 8.76 40.81
N CYS A 740 13.28 9.07 39.52
CA CYS A 740 14.38 9.65 38.75
C CYS A 740 14.11 11.12 38.45
N GLU A 741 15.15 11.95 38.53
CA GLU A 741 15.07 13.35 38.11
C GLU A 741 14.96 13.42 36.57
N TYR A 742 14.14 14.35 36.06
CA TYR A 742 14.04 14.61 34.63
C TYR A 742 13.77 16.09 34.37
N GLU A 743 13.95 16.49 33.12
CA GLU A 743 13.47 17.78 32.61
C GLU A 743 12.90 17.66 31.20
N VAL A 744 12.03 18.61 30.86
CA VAL A 744 11.55 18.84 29.49
C VAL A 744 11.88 20.29 29.13
N ASP A 745 12.55 20.49 28.00
CA ASP A 745 12.87 21.80 27.44
C ASP A 745 12.46 21.83 25.96
N GLY A 746 11.29 22.40 25.69
CA GLY A 746 10.70 22.43 24.35
C GLY A 746 10.50 21.02 23.78
N ARG A 747 11.26 20.68 22.74
CA ARG A 747 11.21 19.38 22.04
C ARG A 747 12.10 18.29 22.66
N PHE A 748 12.82 18.61 23.73
CA PHE A 748 13.76 17.70 24.37
C PHE A 748 13.28 17.23 25.73
N MET A 749 13.57 15.97 26.07
CA MET A 749 13.40 15.43 27.42
C MET A 749 14.68 14.71 27.85
N THR A 750 15.16 15.04 29.05
CA THR A 750 16.33 14.38 29.66
C THR A 750 15.93 13.65 30.94
N VAL A 751 16.24 12.35 31.03
CA VAL A 751 16.04 11.52 32.21
C VAL A 751 17.39 11.12 32.80
N LYS A 752 17.57 11.35 34.10
CA LYS A 752 18.78 11.02 34.86
C LYS A 752 18.55 9.80 35.75
N ILE A 753 19.25 8.71 35.47
CA ILE A 753 19.06 7.41 36.14
C ILE A 753 20.38 6.96 36.78
N ARG A 754 20.36 6.51 38.04
CA ARG A 754 21.55 5.90 38.66
C ARG A 754 21.85 4.55 38.02
N LYS A 755 23.11 4.31 37.67
CA LYS A 755 23.56 3.00 37.14
C LYS A 755 23.18 1.84 38.06
N ALA A 756 23.33 2.04 39.38
CA ALA A 756 23.01 1.02 40.38
C ALA A 756 21.51 0.63 40.40
N ASP A 757 20.60 1.55 40.07
CA ASP A 757 19.16 1.25 39.99
C ASP A 757 18.82 0.37 38.77
N LEU A 758 19.68 0.41 37.74
CA LEU A 758 19.63 -0.45 36.56
C LEU A 758 20.47 -1.74 36.70
N GLY A 759 21.06 -1.99 37.87
CA GLY A 759 21.94 -3.14 38.09
C GLY A 759 23.31 -3.03 37.39
N ILE A 760 23.65 -1.85 36.86
CA ILE A 760 24.91 -1.63 36.13
C ILE A 760 26.03 -1.31 37.13
N ASP A 761 27.14 -2.04 37.02
CA ASP A 761 28.36 -1.84 37.80
C ASP A 761 29.56 -1.53 36.88
N GLY A 762 30.37 -0.55 37.26
CA GLY A 762 31.56 -0.13 36.50
C GLY A 762 31.27 0.64 35.19
N ASP A 763 32.29 0.69 34.33
CA ASP A 763 32.29 1.58 33.14
C ASP A 763 32.09 0.85 31.81
N LYS A 764 32.09 -0.50 31.85
CA LYS A 764 31.92 -1.38 30.69
C LYS A 764 30.59 -2.10 30.77
N PHE A 765 29.63 -1.69 29.95
CA PHE A 765 28.29 -2.23 29.91
C PHE A 765 27.67 -2.00 28.53
N THR A 766 26.56 -2.68 28.30
CA THR A 766 25.72 -2.47 27.12
C THR A 766 24.31 -2.16 27.61
N VAL A 767 23.69 -1.13 27.04
CA VAL A 767 22.29 -0.81 27.27
C VAL A 767 21.59 -0.73 25.93
N ASN A 768 20.55 -1.52 25.76
CA ASN A 768 19.63 -1.39 24.64
C ASN A 768 18.38 -0.63 25.11
N PHE A 769 17.83 0.23 24.27
CA PHE A 769 16.67 1.02 24.66
C PHE A 769 15.77 1.39 23.48
N ALA A 770 14.52 1.69 23.80
CA ALA A 770 13.54 2.24 22.88
C ALA A 770 12.70 3.30 23.61
N TRP A 771 12.20 4.27 22.86
CA TRP A 771 11.23 5.23 23.34
C TRP A 771 9.86 4.97 22.71
N THR A 772 8.81 5.23 23.47
CA THR A 772 7.43 5.18 22.96
C THR A 772 6.62 6.35 23.47
N ASP A 773 5.69 6.84 22.67
CA ASP A 773 4.66 7.77 23.13
C ASP A 773 3.29 7.32 22.65
N ASN A 774 2.32 7.31 23.57
CA ASN A 774 0.90 7.08 23.31
C ASN A 774 0.52 5.74 22.64
N VAL A 775 1.38 4.72 22.70
CA VAL A 775 1.04 3.34 22.29
C VAL A 775 -0.11 2.83 23.16
N HIS A 776 -1.16 2.33 22.53
CA HIS A 776 -2.38 1.85 23.20
C HIS A 776 -2.87 0.50 22.66
N ASP A 777 -3.74 -0.15 23.43
CA ASP A 777 -4.40 -1.39 23.04
C ASP A 777 -5.37 -1.17 21.88
N VAL A 778 -5.53 -2.19 21.02
CA VAL A 778 -6.52 -2.18 19.92
C VAL A 778 -7.95 -1.89 20.38
N ASP A 779 -8.32 -2.30 21.60
CA ASP A 779 -9.67 -2.11 22.16
C ASP A 779 -9.88 -0.70 22.74
N ASP A 780 -8.81 0.06 22.95
CA ASP A 780 -8.90 1.47 23.35
C ASP A 780 -9.13 2.33 22.10
N LYS A 781 -10.40 2.54 21.75
CA LYS A 781 -10.79 3.33 20.57
C LYS A 781 -10.61 4.84 20.74
N GLY A 782 -10.02 5.27 21.86
CA GLY A 782 -9.90 6.68 22.21
C GLY A 782 -11.24 7.33 22.54
N THR A 783 -11.21 8.39 23.34
CA THR A 783 -12.38 9.26 23.53
C THR A 783 -12.08 10.63 22.93
N GLN A 784 -12.93 11.06 22.00
CA GLN A 784 -12.79 12.39 21.41
C GLN A 784 -13.19 13.47 22.43
N THR A 785 -12.30 14.43 22.64
CA THR A 785 -12.51 15.60 23.50
C THR A 785 -13.30 16.69 22.76
N ALA A 786 -13.75 17.71 23.50
CA ALA A 786 -14.55 18.80 22.92
C ALA A 786 -13.79 19.63 21.86
N ASP A 787 -12.46 19.62 21.90
CA ASP A 787 -11.57 20.25 20.91
C ASP A 787 -11.16 19.30 19.77
N GLY A 788 -11.73 18.09 19.71
CA GLY A 788 -11.57 17.15 18.59
C GLY A 788 -10.39 16.18 18.71
N LYS A 789 -9.58 16.26 19.78
CA LYS A 789 -8.45 15.35 20.02
C LYS A 789 -8.92 14.01 20.58
N TYR A 790 -8.19 12.94 20.32
CA TYR A 790 -8.47 11.63 20.90
C TYR A 790 -7.59 11.40 22.13
N VAL A 791 -8.19 10.89 23.21
CA VAL A 791 -7.48 10.52 24.44
C VAL A 791 -7.54 9.02 24.61
N TYR A 792 -6.36 8.41 24.67
CA TYR A 792 -6.14 6.98 24.91
C TYR A 792 -5.64 6.78 26.35
N ASN A 793 -5.86 5.60 26.90
CA ASN A 793 -5.84 5.34 28.33
C ASN A 793 -5.12 4.04 28.70
N THR A 794 -5.17 3.01 27.87
CA THR A 794 -4.72 1.66 28.23
C THR A 794 -3.73 1.09 27.25
N PHE A 795 -2.68 0.49 27.81
CA PHE A 795 -1.79 -0.40 27.11
C PHE A 795 -1.49 -1.60 28.01
N SER A 796 -1.87 -2.78 27.53
CA SER A 796 -1.76 -4.06 28.23
C SER A 796 -0.41 -4.75 28.02
N GLY A 797 0.42 -4.20 27.13
CA GLY A 797 1.72 -4.75 26.78
C GLY A 797 1.72 -5.75 25.63
N ASP A 798 0.74 -5.69 24.72
CA ASP A 798 0.90 -6.36 23.43
C ASP A 798 1.87 -5.57 22.56
N ILE A 799 3.09 -6.11 22.40
CA ILE A 799 4.14 -5.47 21.60
C ILE A 799 3.75 -5.31 20.13
N MET A 800 2.73 -6.03 19.63
CA MET A 800 2.24 -5.84 18.27
C MET A 800 1.64 -4.45 18.05
N GLU A 801 1.22 -3.74 19.11
CA GLU A 801 0.74 -2.36 18.98
C GLU A 801 1.86 -1.37 18.67
N PHE A 802 3.14 -1.76 18.80
CA PHE A 802 4.28 -0.91 18.38
C PHE A 802 4.33 -0.67 16.87
N TYR A 803 3.57 -1.44 16.09
CA TYR A 803 3.42 -1.22 14.65
C TYR A 803 2.24 -0.29 14.33
N VAL A 804 1.28 -0.12 15.25
CA VAL A 804 -0.05 0.40 14.94
C VAL A 804 -0.33 1.73 15.60
N SER A 805 -0.02 1.89 16.89
CA SER A 805 -0.44 3.07 17.65
C SER A 805 0.74 3.85 18.22
N GLY A 806 0.48 5.11 18.50
CA GLY A 806 1.44 6.05 19.04
C GLY A 806 2.64 6.26 18.13
N ASP A 807 3.77 6.51 18.76
CA ASP A 807 5.08 6.51 18.13
C ASP A 807 6.06 5.64 18.91
N VAL A 808 6.97 4.99 18.18
CA VAL A 808 7.96 4.03 18.69
C VAL A 808 9.29 4.25 17.97
N ALA A 809 10.32 4.59 18.74
CA ALA A 809 11.66 4.88 18.22
C ALA A 809 12.73 4.02 18.91
N PRO A 810 13.38 3.08 18.19
CA PRO A 810 13.10 2.67 16.81
C PRO A 810 11.86 1.75 16.73
N GLY A 811 11.16 1.76 15.59
CA GLY A 811 9.88 1.07 15.43
C GLY A 811 9.91 -0.45 15.61
N GLY A 812 8.80 -1.04 16.07
CA GLY A 812 8.70 -2.49 16.33
C GLY A 812 9.58 -2.95 17.50
N ARG A 813 10.15 -4.16 17.41
CA ARG A 813 11.05 -4.75 18.43
C ARG A 813 12.48 -4.24 18.37
N PHE A 814 12.81 -3.35 17.44
CA PHE A 814 14.14 -2.78 17.38
C PHE A 814 14.46 -1.99 18.65
N LYS A 815 15.75 -1.90 18.95
CA LYS A 815 16.30 -1.10 20.04
C LYS A 815 17.57 -0.42 19.55
N PHE A 816 17.77 0.81 20.02
CA PHE A 816 19.09 1.45 19.96
C PHE A 816 20.04 0.73 20.91
N CYS A 817 21.33 0.64 20.55
CA CYS A 817 22.34 -0.04 21.34
C CYS A 817 23.47 0.91 21.75
N TYR A 818 23.63 1.12 23.06
CA TYR A 818 24.73 1.85 23.66
C TYR A 818 25.76 0.89 24.25
N ASP A 819 26.85 0.63 23.53
CA ASP A 819 27.89 -0.33 23.92
C ASP A 819 29.20 0.35 24.33
N THR A 820 29.45 0.52 25.64
CA THR A 820 30.73 1.06 26.14
C THR A 820 31.84 0.00 26.15
N THR A 821 31.52 -1.27 25.95
CA THR A 821 32.51 -2.35 25.91
C THR A 821 33.32 -2.34 24.61
N GLY A 822 32.73 -1.83 23.52
CA GLY A 822 33.30 -1.82 22.17
C GLY A 822 33.37 -3.20 21.51
N THR A 823 32.76 -4.22 22.12
CA THR A 823 32.80 -5.61 21.64
C THR A 823 31.89 -5.87 20.44
N LEU A 824 30.84 -5.06 20.26
CA LEU A 824 29.95 -5.12 19.10
C LEU A 824 30.46 -4.26 17.93
N ALA A 825 31.32 -3.29 18.22
CA ALA A 825 31.92 -2.38 17.25
C ALA A 825 33.24 -2.91 16.62
N THR A 826 33.80 -4.00 17.12
CA THR A 826 35.08 -4.56 16.62
C THR A 826 34.88 -5.91 15.97
N GLY A 827 35.29 -6.03 14.71
CA GLY A 827 35.32 -7.28 13.96
C GLY A 827 36.42 -8.23 14.41
N GLU A 828 36.73 -8.33 15.72
CA GLU A 828 37.39 -9.56 16.18
C GLU A 828 36.33 -10.65 16.16
N PRO A 829 36.39 -11.58 15.19
CA PRO A 829 35.39 -12.61 15.07
C PRO A 829 35.36 -13.37 16.39
N ALA A 830 34.16 -13.56 16.95
CA ALA A 830 34.00 -14.57 17.99
C ALA A 830 34.64 -15.86 17.44
N SER A 831 35.59 -16.45 18.17
CA SER A 831 36.20 -17.70 17.77
C SER A 831 35.11 -18.66 17.30
N LYS A 832 35.32 -19.34 16.16
CA LYS A 832 34.36 -20.20 15.44
C LYS A 832 33.55 -21.19 16.31
N ASN A 833 33.92 -21.34 17.58
CA ASN A 833 33.26 -22.16 18.59
C ASN A 833 31.93 -21.61 19.12
N ARG A 834 31.61 -20.30 19.03
CA ARG A 834 30.29 -19.80 19.51
C ARG A 834 29.17 -19.98 18.48
N LEU A 835 29.47 -19.78 17.19
CA LEU A 835 28.53 -20.02 16.09
C LEU A 835 28.15 -21.51 15.99
N ALA A 836 29.10 -22.42 16.23
CA ALA A 836 28.85 -23.85 16.32
C ALA A 836 28.02 -24.25 17.56
N LEU A 837 28.00 -23.43 18.61
CA LEU A 837 27.21 -23.67 19.83
C LEU A 837 25.76 -23.17 19.70
N GLN A 838 25.51 -22.08 18.98
CA GLN A 838 24.13 -21.64 18.65
C GLN A 838 23.49 -22.56 17.60
N ILE A 839 24.22 -22.94 16.55
CA ILE A 839 23.77 -23.96 15.59
C ILE A 839 23.63 -25.34 16.26
N GLY A 840 24.52 -25.66 17.20
CA GLY A 840 24.48 -26.90 18.00
C GLY A 840 23.34 -26.93 19.03
N ALA A 841 22.87 -25.79 19.52
CA ALA A 841 21.71 -25.70 20.40
C ALA A 841 20.40 -25.89 19.62
N ILE A 842 20.31 -25.35 18.40
CA ILE A 842 19.18 -25.53 17.48
C ILE A 842 19.10 -27.00 17.01
N ALA A 843 20.23 -27.57 16.58
CA ALA A 843 20.30 -28.99 16.23
C ALA A 843 20.15 -29.92 17.46
N GLY A 844 20.57 -29.47 18.64
CA GLY A 844 20.44 -30.18 19.92
C GLY A 844 19.01 -30.26 20.42
N ALA A 845 18.23 -29.18 20.26
CA ALA A 845 16.79 -29.17 20.54
C ALA A 845 16.02 -30.15 19.63
N ALA A 846 16.37 -30.19 18.34
CA ALA A 846 15.84 -31.18 17.39
C ALA A 846 16.21 -32.62 17.78
N ALA A 847 17.45 -32.88 18.23
CA ALA A 847 17.89 -34.22 18.65
C ALA A 847 17.25 -34.69 19.97
N VAL A 848 17.03 -33.78 20.94
CA VAL A 848 16.37 -34.10 22.22
C VAL A 848 14.87 -34.34 22.01
N GLY A 849 14.20 -33.59 21.12
CA GLY A 849 12.81 -33.83 20.71
C GLY A 849 12.62 -35.19 20.03
N ILE A 850 13.49 -35.52 19.06
CA ILE A 850 13.47 -36.83 18.36
C ILE A 850 13.77 -37.99 19.33
N GLY A 851 14.70 -37.81 20.28
CA GLY A 851 15.01 -38.80 21.31
C GLY A 851 13.85 -39.08 22.26
N ALA A 852 13.09 -38.05 22.65
CA ALA A 852 11.92 -38.19 23.52
C ALA A 852 10.74 -38.89 22.80
N VAL A 853 10.51 -38.60 21.51
CA VAL A 853 9.47 -39.24 20.68
C VAL A 853 9.81 -40.71 20.39
N ALA A 854 11.07 -41.02 20.08
CA ALA A 854 11.53 -42.39 19.89
C ALA A 854 11.42 -43.23 21.18
N ALA A 855 11.76 -42.65 22.34
CA ALA A 855 11.59 -43.30 23.63
C ALA A 855 10.11 -43.56 23.97
N ALA A 856 9.22 -42.60 23.70
CA ALA A 856 7.78 -42.75 23.90
C ALA A 856 7.16 -43.83 22.98
N ALA A 857 7.61 -43.91 21.71
CA ALA A 857 7.16 -44.93 20.76
C ALA A 857 7.63 -46.35 21.15
N ILE A 858 8.85 -46.49 21.68
CA ILE A 858 9.37 -47.78 22.18
C ILE A 858 8.63 -48.22 23.46
N ILE A 859 8.25 -47.30 24.34
CA ILE A 859 7.46 -47.60 25.54
C ILE A 859 6.01 -48.00 25.17
N LYS A 860 5.40 -47.35 24.17
CA LYS A 860 4.06 -47.73 23.64
C LYS A 860 4.08 -49.11 22.97
N LYS A 861 5.13 -49.43 22.21
CA LYS A 861 5.30 -50.73 21.52
C LYS A 861 5.65 -51.89 22.47
N LYS A 862 6.25 -51.61 23.64
CA LYS A 862 6.42 -52.60 24.71
C LYS A 862 5.13 -52.87 25.50
N ARG A 863 4.27 -51.87 25.69
CA ARG A 863 2.95 -52.05 26.35
C ARG A 863 1.92 -52.77 25.48
N SER A 864 2.02 -52.71 24.15
CA SER A 864 1.13 -53.46 23.26
C SER A 864 1.52 -54.94 23.05
N LYS A 865 2.61 -55.41 23.67
CA LYS A 865 3.07 -56.81 23.63
C LYS A 865 2.85 -57.55 24.96
N SER A 866 2.18 -56.93 25.93
CA SER A 866 1.89 -57.53 27.24
C SER A 866 0.40 -57.48 27.62
N VAL A 867 -0.49 -57.73 26.64
CA VAL A 867 -1.89 -58.09 26.86
C VAL A 867 -2.21 -59.29 25.99
#